data_AF-A0A954UA34-F1
#
_entry.id   AF-A0A954UA34-F1
#
_cell.length_a   1.000
_cell.length_b   1.000
_cell.length_c   1.000
_cell.angle_alpha   90.00
_cell.angle_beta   90.00
_cell.angle_gamma   90.00
#
_symmetry.space_group_name_H-M   'P 1'
#
loop_
_entity.id
_entity.type
_entity.pdbx_description
1 polymer ?
#
loop_
_entity_poly.entity_id
_entity_poly.type
_entity_poly.pdbx_seq_one_letter_code
_entity_poly.pdbx_strand_id
1 'polypeptide(L)'
;GELSFNLPEFTGTTVSGILTSSGSVVNVYNTTNVVYKLDPTTGAVINPTGFADRTGTDRVGNHAGTQKVEFGRFLSGTASDGTGPYTSGTVTGLAQIGDFLYAVSDLGEFYRVNIGDGDSAFAADESSVAGATLYIGTKAIKTITDGSVPIQFTGLTRGPRNLEGGRYANMLFATTTDGTIYAMNTNGDLQPVFPGYSYKVHSSDRGGLGNSVVGIDFSPLDVNLFHLTDLRDNEAGHGRPEPFDKSQNGAQLGDRSLYFGFEDSTGNQQQQGDWSGLYNVAAYNRTYDLPGGAHGATVSNPIDLRGYSASDLPTLYFNYFLDTENANSDLDNTGRMRDAFRVYGAGEDGNWILLATNNTPDDQGLNRNNHSGNSDVDELDNNINGNRDAFGNPLLTQEAYDGTGWRQIRTSLAAFAGQQNVRLRFEFSTAASFETGDALRGGVELTAVAGTELESGQGFTVTPIDGVSAVGPKRFEFDMGLVLSLPAGADLTSGVSTLTINGTPVVFSTTSNTGSNVQYLPTDSPAAIASKLANRLLTIFPSITGITSDPNRPSVLAIAGLPEGTSTEYAVSPDLSGSILVSFPFTSSNIVKIPVTKQMTAPQVRDAIRSALAATYNDAANMALDPTGALDVWKFNANTIQLYKYTIAGNNSALSVTTERVGDFFGVNPTARGGGNVSLAHMDERALNNTGEGLYIDDIVIGFAERGEMVFSSTADNSFAANLQYAKTLYDINQIEKGNYQLTVRTAADYGASDKITGRLALTRQFNTNDRLSQQVGIAVSTTASGSIPDGATFTLSDGGRPVTFEFDVYSGVAPAIPAVQSGNVAVSIAANATRQEIALAIRNAINSPTVQSLLKISASLAGEMTNGTLSGDVRLTGGTVVQLHGQITTGTDGSFQFPANTFLLPVKWGGESGLGEDLGDSDRTRPQGALLLTGNTITNSLQYGIDVTAGNRDQLAIGGTVGNRPYPGSPIAFPTPNPNQLAPGVVIVSNIVASNVVGGIRIQGDAGVDAPAQIARVLNNTIYGVASGDSGILIENNATPTILNNIIANLATGISAPVGTSSVLGANVYQGNGTNTVNVGVGSFPELLAANEPLFVDVNNRRFYLAPGSQAIDSSLEALQERPAIAQVKNAIGLPASPMLAPDLDVTGQRRVDDPSVNSPAGMGGNVFKDRGAVDRSDFLPLNAV
;
A
#
# COMPACT_ATOMS: atom_id res chain seq x y z
N GLY A 1 29.95 19.02 -33.69
CA GLY A 1 30.16 18.82 -35.13
C GLY A 1 31.52 19.35 -35.51
N GLU A 2 32.46 18.45 -35.79
CA GLU A 2 33.78 18.81 -36.31
C GLU A 2 33.69 19.04 -37.82
N LEU A 3 33.73 20.31 -38.24
CA LEU A 3 34.05 20.66 -39.61
C LEU A 3 35.56 20.89 -39.67
N SER A 4 36.26 19.99 -40.35
CA SER A 4 37.69 20.08 -40.60
C SER A 4 37.96 21.34 -41.44
N PHE A 5 38.56 22.35 -40.85
CA PHE A 5 39.10 23.49 -41.61
C PHE A 5 40.45 23.07 -42.18
N ASN A 6 40.56 23.01 -43.52
CA ASN A 6 41.85 22.94 -44.18
C ASN A 6 42.55 24.30 -44.06
N LEU A 7 43.33 24.46 -42.99
CA LEU A 7 44.37 25.48 -42.97
C LEU A 7 45.41 25.13 -44.05
N PRO A 8 46.02 26.12 -44.72
CA PRO A 8 47.13 25.87 -45.63
C PRO A 8 48.26 25.16 -44.88
N GLU A 9 48.75 24.06 -45.47
CA GLU A 9 49.81 23.23 -44.91
C GLU A 9 51.11 24.05 -44.83
N PHE A 10 51.45 24.53 -43.63
CA PHE A 10 52.75 25.13 -43.34
C PHE A 10 53.69 24.06 -42.82
N THR A 11 54.61 23.59 -43.66
CA THR A 11 55.59 22.54 -43.35
C THR A 11 56.81 23.03 -42.54
N GLY A 12 56.75 24.25 -41.98
CA GLY A 12 57.80 24.82 -41.15
C GLY A 12 57.30 25.16 -39.74
N THR A 13 58.02 24.73 -38.71
CA THR A 13 57.76 25.01 -37.28
C THR A 13 58.02 26.47 -36.87
N THR A 14 58.39 27.32 -37.82
CA THR A 14 58.84 28.70 -37.60
C THR A 14 58.46 29.59 -38.80
N VAL A 15 57.93 30.78 -38.54
CA VAL A 15 57.83 31.84 -39.56
C VAL A 15 59.01 32.80 -39.33
N SER A 16 59.94 32.84 -40.29
CA SER A 16 61.04 33.82 -40.26
C SER A 16 60.48 35.21 -40.54
N GLY A 17 60.63 36.12 -39.58
CA GLY A 17 60.33 37.53 -39.76
C GLY A 17 61.19 38.16 -40.86
N ILE A 18 60.65 39.17 -41.53
CA ILE A 18 61.35 39.95 -42.57
C ILE A 18 62.59 40.62 -41.98
N LEU A 19 63.74 40.44 -42.64
CA LEU A 19 65.00 41.13 -42.37
C LEU A 19 64.78 42.66 -42.33
N THR A 20 65.10 43.29 -41.20
CA THR A 20 65.35 44.73 -41.21
C THR A 20 66.69 45.00 -41.90
N SER A 21 66.85 46.17 -42.50
CA SER A 21 68.02 46.58 -43.28
C SER A 21 69.35 46.60 -42.51
N SER A 22 69.36 46.28 -41.21
CA SER A 22 70.54 46.27 -40.34
C SER A 22 71.07 44.87 -39.96
N GLY A 23 70.48 43.78 -40.48
CA GLY A 23 71.05 42.43 -40.32
C GLY A 23 70.99 41.82 -38.91
N SER A 24 70.29 42.44 -37.96
CA SER A 24 69.93 41.79 -36.70
C SER A 24 68.70 40.90 -36.90
N VAL A 25 68.81 39.62 -36.49
CA VAL A 25 67.69 38.68 -36.42
C VAL A 25 66.62 39.26 -35.50
N VAL A 26 65.45 39.58 -36.04
CA VAL A 26 64.24 39.81 -35.25
C VAL A 26 63.60 38.44 -35.03
N ASN A 27 63.38 38.13 -33.76
CA ASN A 27 62.92 36.88 -33.16
C ASN A 27 62.11 35.93 -34.06
N VAL A 28 62.49 34.65 -34.02
CA VAL A 28 61.75 33.53 -34.59
C VAL A 28 60.46 33.34 -33.79
N TYR A 29 59.29 33.47 -34.42
CA TYR A 29 58.00 33.22 -33.76
C TYR A 29 57.49 31.82 -34.09
N ASN A 30 56.99 31.14 -33.07
CA ASN A 30 56.35 29.83 -33.20
C ASN A 30 54.95 29.97 -33.81
N THR A 31 54.57 29.06 -34.71
CA THR A 31 53.24 28.96 -35.33
C THR A 31 52.26 28.08 -34.54
N THR A 32 52.70 27.41 -33.48
CA THR A 32 51.83 26.57 -32.64
C THR A 32 51.16 27.37 -31.51
N ASN A 33 50.03 26.87 -30.98
CA ASN A 33 49.25 27.45 -29.87
C ASN A 33 48.67 28.85 -30.12
N VAL A 34 48.25 29.12 -31.37
CA VAL A 34 47.56 30.35 -31.78
C VAL A 34 46.05 30.21 -31.58
N VAL A 35 45.42 31.22 -30.99
CA VAL A 35 43.97 31.23 -30.69
C VAL A 35 43.23 32.10 -31.70
N TYR A 36 42.15 31.54 -32.25
CA TYR A 36 41.17 32.25 -33.06
C TYR A 36 39.79 32.14 -32.42
N LYS A 37 38.95 33.16 -32.62
CA LYS A 37 37.54 33.13 -32.21
C LYS A 37 36.68 32.74 -33.40
N LEU A 38 35.71 31.88 -33.15
CA LEU A 38 34.69 31.49 -34.13
C LEU A 38 33.40 32.28 -33.86
N ASP A 39 32.72 32.65 -34.93
CA ASP A 39 31.35 33.13 -34.88
C ASP A 39 30.45 31.98 -34.41
N PRO A 40 29.67 32.17 -33.33
CA PRO A 40 28.87 31.09 -32.74
C PRO A 40 27.66 30.67 -33.60
N THR A 41 27.25 31.47 -34.59
CA THR A 41 26.13 31.19 -35.49
C THR A 41 26.60 30.55 -36.80
N THR A 42 27.74 30.99 -37.34
CA THR A 42 28.22 30.59 -38.67
C THR A 42 29.44 29.68 -38.62
N GLY A 43 30.15 29.59 -37.49
CA GLY A 43 31.39 28.83 -37.34
C GLY A 43 32.60 29.44 -38.07
N ALA A 44 32.46 30.60 -38.70
CA ALA A 44 33.57 31.27 -39.39
C ALA A 44 34.54 31.93 -38.39
N VAL A 45 35.83 31.96 -38.72
CA VAL A 45 36.81 32.73 -37.95
C VAL A 45 36.53 34.22 -38.07
N ILE A 46 36.41 34.91 -36.94
CA ILE A 46 36.21 36.36 -36.85
C ILE A 46 37.47 37.07 -36.37
N ASN A 47 37.61 38.36 -36.70
CA ASN A 47 38.68 39.18 -36.17
C ASN A 47 38.28 39.74 -34.78
N PRO A 48 39.26 40.07 -33.93
CA PRO A 48 39.01 40.88 -32.74
C PRO A 48 38.40 42.24 -33.10
N THR A 49 37.64 42.81 -32.17
CA THR A 49 36.98 44.10 -32.36
C THR A 49 37.99 45.18 -32.73
N GLY A 50 37.71 45.90 -33.83
CA GLY A 50 38.58 46.95 -34.36
C GLY A 50 39.64 46.49 -35.37
N PHE A 51 39.69 45.20 -35.72
CA PHE A 51 40.65 44.65 -36.68
C PHE A 51 39.97 44.21 -37.99
N ALA A 52 40.52 44.66 -39.12
CA ALA A 52 40.12 44.21 -40.46
C ALA A 52 40.94 43.00 -40.93
N ASP A 53 40.46 42.32 -41.97
CA ASP A 53 41.20 41.23 -42.61
C ASP A 53 42.56 41.71 -43.14
N ARG A 54 43.60 40.91 -42.90
CA ARG A 54 44.96 41.18 -43.36
C ARG A 54 45.09 40.94 -44.87
N THR A 55 45.85 41.81 -45.54
CA THR A 55 46.17 41.70 -46.98
C THR A 55 47.68 41.74 -47.21
N GLY A 56 48.16 41.15 -48.31
CA GLY A 56 49.57 41.24 -48.72
C GLY A 56 50.58 40.76 -47.66
N THR A 57 51.64 41.54 -47.44
CA THR A 57 52.76 41.23 -46.53
C THR A 57 52.37 41.28 -45.05
N ASP A 58 51.26 41.91 -44.70
CA ASP A 58 50.78 42.00 -43.31
C ASP A 58 50.39 40.62 -42.74
N ARG A 59 50.16 39.63 -43.61
CA ARG A 59 49.94 38.24 -43.23
C ARG A 59 51.21 37.57 -42.69
N VAL A 60 52.40 37.98 -43.13
CA VAL A 60 53.69 37.28 -42.92
C VAL A 60 54.61 38.02 -41.93
N GLY A 61 54.10 39.04 -41.23
CA GLY A 61 54.82 39.82 -40.22
C GLY A 61 54.90 39.11 -38.83
N ASN A 62 54.68 39.84 -37.74
CA ASN A 62 54.66 39.30 -36.36
C ASN A 62 53.43 38.40 -36.05
N HIS A 63 52.83 37.77 -37.06
CA HIS A 63 51.49 37.18 -37.03
C HIS A 63 51.47 35.74 -37.55
N ALA A 64 50.34 35.06 -37.40
CA ALA A 64 50.19 33.63 -37.68
C ALA A 64 50.09 33.24 -39.17
N GLY A 65 50.42 34.11 -40.13
CA GLY A 65 50.39 33.77 -41.56
C GLY A 65 49.02 33.85 -42.24
N THR A 66 47.96 34.22 -41.51
CA THR A 66 46.56 34.08 -41.95
C THR A 66 45.90 35.41 -42.33
N GLN A 67 44.80 35.34 -43.07
CA GLN A 67 43.95 36.50 -43.40
C GLN A 67 43.25 37.07 -42.16
N LYS A 68 42.84 36.21 -41.23
CA LYS A 68 42.17 36.63 -39.99
C LYS A 68 43.20 36.99 -38.93
N VAL A 69 42.84 37.90 -38.06
CA VAL A 69 43.68 38.33 -36.93
C VAL A 69 43.52 37.31 -35.79
N GLU A 70 44.64 36.78 -35.30
CA GLU A 70 44.63 35.93 -34.11
C GLU A 70 44.16 36.71 -32.88
N PHE A 71 43.39 36.05 -32.03
CA PHE A 71 42.95 36.59 -30.75
C PHE A 71 44.07 36.56 -29.71
N GLY A 72 45.03 35.64 -29.83
CA GLY A 72 46.17 35.57 -28.93
C GLY A 72 47.01 34.32 -29.15
N ARG A 73 48.00 34.11 -28.30
CA ARG A 73 48.89 32.93 -28.37
C ARG A 73 49.42 32.53 -26.99
N PHE A 74 49.67 31.23 -26.81
CA PHE A 74 50.27 30.67 -25.59
C PHE A 74 51.70 30.21 -25.84
N LEU A 75 52.58 30.48 -24.88
CA LEU A 75 54.01 30.18 -24.93
C LEU A 75 54.32 28.95 -24.08
N SER A 76 54.38 27.78 -24.73
CA SER A 76 54.51 26.45 -24.11
C SER A 76 55.88 25.80 -24.34
N GLY A 77 56.46 25.24 -23.28
CA GLY A 77 57.77 24.60 -23.29
C GLY A 77 58.92 25.50 -22.84
N THR A 78 60.15 25.09 -23.13
CA THR A 78 61.35 25.86 -22.79
C THR A 78 61.85 26.68 -23.96
N ALA A 79 62.10 27.97 -23.74
CA ALA A 79 62.91 28.78 -24.65
C ALA A 79 64.35 28.22 -24.63
N SER A 80 64.90 27.87 -25.80
CA SER A 80 66.18 27.17 -25.94
C SER A 80 67.39 27.87 -25.30
N ASP A 81 67.28 29.16 -24.93
CA ASP A 81 68.32 29.96 -24.26
C ASP A 81 67.77 31.09 -23.35
N GLY A 82 66.48 31.08 -23.02
CA GLY A 82 65.81 32.20 -22.30
C GLY A 82 65.44 33.41 -23.19
N THR A 83 65.77 33.37 -24.48
CA THR A 83 65.43 34.38 -25.50
C THR A 83 64.84 33.79 -26.81
N GLY A 84 64.87 32.46 -27.00
CA GLY A 84 64.36 31.75 -28.18
C GLY A 84 62.87 31.32 -28.13
N PRO A 85 62.36 30.70 -29.22
CA PRO A 85 60.94 30.34 -29.35
C PRO A 85 60.54 29.17 -28.43
N TYR A 86 59.35 29.27 -27.84
CA TYR A 86 58.71 28.25 -27.01
C TYR A 86 58.09 27.16 -27.90
N THR A 87 58.81 26.08 -28.24
CA THR A 87 58.39 25.11 -29.30
C THR A 87 58.19 23.66 -28.86
N SER A 88 58.38 23.33 -27.58
CA SER A 88 58.38 21.94 -27.13
C SER A 88 57.06 21.44 -26.55
N GLY A 89 56.06 22.31 -26.36
CA GLY A 89 54.75 21.93 -25.81
C GLY A 89 53.57 22.41 -26.64
N THR A 90 52.48 21.67 -26.54
CA THR A 90 51.21 21.88 -27.25
C THR A 90 50.12 22.20 -26.25
N VAL A 91 49.39 23.30 -26.45
CA VAL A 91 48.17 23.59 -25.69
C VAL A 91 47.08 22.65 -26.16
N THR A 92 46.58 21.83 -25.25
CA THR A 92 45.65 20.73 -25.53
C THR A 92 44.23 21.02 -25.04
N GLY A 93 44.03 22.01 -24.16
CA GLY A 93 42.70 22.36 -23.64
C GLY A 93 42.53 23.85 -23.42
N LEU A 94 41.31 24.34 -23.65
CA LEU A 94 40.89 25.73 -23.43
C LEU A 94 39.53 25.77 -22.75
N ALA A 95 39.38 26.61 -21.72
CA ALA A 95 38.11 26.83 -21.04
C ALA A 95 37.98 28.29 -20.58
N GLN A 96 36.77 28.85 -20.64
CA GLN A 96 36.50 30.21 -20.18
C GLN A 96 35.58 30.22 -18.95
N ILE A 97 35.98 30.96 -17.92
CA ILE A 97 35.17 31.26 -16.73
C ILE A 97 35.21 32.79 -16.50
N GLY A 98 34.04 33.43 -16.57
CA GLY A 98 33.93 34.89 -16.54
C GLY A 98 34.80 35.56 -17.61
N ASP A 99 35.55 36.57 -17.20
CA ASP A 99 36.44 37.36 -18.06
C ASP A 99 37.78 36.66 -18.33
N PHE A 100 37.98 35.42 -17.87
CA PHE A 100 39.26 34.72 -17.97
C PHE A 100 39.19 33.51 -18.90
N LEU A 101 40.17 33.42 -19.81
CA LEU A 101 40.49 32.24 -20.59
C LEU A 101 41.62 31.46 -19.90
N TYR A 102 41.40 30.17 -19.72
CA TYR A 102 42.33 29.22 -19.14
C TYR A 102 42.79 28.23 -20.19
N ALA A 103 44.04 27.78 -20.08
CA ALA A 103 44.60 26.77 -20.96
C ALA A 103 45.49 25.78 -20.22
N VAL A 104 45.62 24.57 -20.77
CA VAL A 104 46.57 23.55 -20.32
C VAL A 104 47.38 23.01 -21.50
N SER A 105 48.60 22.53 -21.24
CA SER A 105 49.45 21.87 -22.23
C SER A 105 49.74 20.40 -21.94
N ASP A 106 50.23 19.69 -22.96
CA ASP A 106 50.79 18.33 -22.86
C ASP A 106 52.03 18.23 -21.95
N LEU A 107 52.62 19.36 -21.55
CA LEU A 107 53.71 19.45 -20.57
C LEU A 107 53.25 19.77 -19.14
N GLY A 108 51.93 19.84 -18.90
CA GLY A 108 51.34 20.15 -17.61
C GLY A 108 51.32 21.63 -17.25
N GLU A 109 51.60 22.52 -18.21
CA GLU A 109 51.59 23.95 -17.96
C GLU A 109 50.17 24.50 -17.91
N PHE A 110 49.92 25.43 -16.99
CA PHE A 110 48.63 26.08 -16.80
C PHE A 110 48.74 27.56 -17.12
N TYR A 111 47.80 28.06 -17.91
CA TYR A 111 47.74 29.44 -18.38
C TYR A 111 46.47 30.12 -17.91
N ARG A 112 46.55 31.42 -17.66
CA ARG A 112 45.40 32.27 -17.33
C ARG A 112 45.55 33.61 -18.02
N VAL A 113 44.50 34.03 -18.72
CA VAL A 113 44.45 35.27 -19.49
C VAL A 113 43.17 36.02 -19.18
N ASN A 114 43.26 37.31 -18.87
CA ASN A 114 42.07 38.17 -18.84
C ASN A 114 41.73 38.59 -20.27
N ILE A 115 40.56 38.19 -20.75
CA ILE A 115 40.04 38.50 -22.09
C ILE A 115 38.90 39.53 -22.05
N GLY A 116 38.52 40.03 -20.85
CA GLY A 116 37.43 41.00 -20.69
C GLY A 116 36.10 40.50 -21.28
N ASP A 117 35.56 41.26 -22.23
CA ASP A 117 34.35 40.93 -23.00
C ASP A 117 34.54 39.75 -23.98
N GLY A 118 35.76 39.24 -24.11
CA GLY A 118 36.12 38.16 -25.01
C GLY A 118 36.21 38.57 -26.47
N ASP A 119 36.19 39.86 -26.78
CA ASP A 119 36.25 40.42 -28.14
C ASP A 119 37.56 41.14 -28.45
N SER A 120 38.38 41.39 -27.44
CA SER A 120 39.71 42.00 -27.58
C SER A 120 40.82 40.94 -27.74
N ALA A 121 41.84 41.24 -28.55
CA ALA A 121 43.03 40.40 -28.63
C ALA A 121 43.82 40.44 -27.31
N PHE A 122 44.34 39.30 -26.87
CA PHE A 122 45.10 39.16 -25.64
C PHE A 122 46.59 38.87 -25.90
N ALA A 123 47.44 39.49 -25.08
CA ALA A 123 48.85 39.19 -24.96
C ALA A 123 49.34 39.71 -23.60
N ALA A 124 49.83 38.80 -22.75
CA ALA A 124 50.07 39.11 -21.34
C ALA A 124 51.53 39.52 -21.01
N ASP A 125 52.48 39.47 -21.94
CA ASP A 125 53.88 39.83 -21.67
C ASP A 125 54.33 41.02 -22.53
N GLU A 126 54.27 42.22 -21.93
CA GLU A 126 54.94 43.43 -22.43
C GLU A 126 56.43 43.33 -22.10
N SER A 127 57.27 42.98 -23.09
CA SER A 127 58.69 43.31 -23.01
C SER A 127 58.94 44.62 -23.74
N SER A 128 59.05 45.71 -22.99
CA SER A 128 59.48 47.00 -23.54
C SER A 128 60.99 47.00 -23.76
N VAL A 129 61.43 46.73 -25.00
CA VAL A 129 62.80 47.02 -25.42
C VAL A 129 62.77 48.31 -26.24
N ALA A 130 63.36 49.37 -25.67
CA ALA A 130 63.74 50.63 -26.36
C ALA A 130 62.77 51.13 -27.45
N GLY A 131 61.52 51.40 -27.09
CA GLY A 131 60.59 52.16 -27.95
C GLY A 131 59.72 51.34 -28.91
N ALA A 132 59.73 50.01 -28.84
CA ALA A 132 58.75 49.16 -29.51
C ALA A 132 58.08 48.20 -28.51
N THR A 133 56.76 48.29 -28.36
CA THR A 133 55.97 47.32 -27.59
C THR A 133 55.90 46.02 -28.38
N LEU A 134 56.52 44.94 -27.88
CA LEU A 134 56.56 43.64 -28.56
C LEU A 134 55.56 42.68 -27.91
N TYR A 135 54.50 42.32 -28.62
CA TYR A 135 53.51 41.32 -28.18
C TYR A 135 54.03 39.90 -28.48
N ILE A 136 54.60 39.22 -27.48
CA ILE A 136 55.27 37.92 -27.67
C ILE A 136 54.33 36.72 -27.40
N GLY A 137 53.32 36.86 -26.53
CA GLY A 137 52.36 35.81 -26.16
C GLY A 137 52.12 35.70 -24.66
N THR A 138 51.33 34.72 -24.22
CA THR A 138 51.03 34.46 -22.79
C THR A 138 51.86 33.29 -22.28
N LYS A 139 52.66 33.50 -21.21
CA LYS A 139 53.41 32.43 -20.52
C LYS A 139 52.54 31.65 -19.54
N ALA A 140 52.95 30.41 -19.25
CA ALA A 140 52.35 29.60 -18.20
C ALA A 140 52.54 30.28 -16.83
N ILE A 141 51.53 30.24 -15.99
CA ILE A 141 51.62 30.74 -14.61
C ILE A 141 52.21 29.71 -13.66
N LYS A 142 52.07 28.41 -13.97
CA LYS A 142 52.72 27.30 -13.26
C LYS A 142 52.68 26.00 -14.09
N THR A 143 53.49 25.02 -13.69
CA THR A 143 53.36 23.62 -14.12
C THR A 143 52.63 22.84 -13.04
N ILE A 144 51.55 22.16 -13.39
CA ILE A 144 50.78 21.30 -12.50
C ILE A 144 51.43 19.91 -12.51
N THR A 145 51.69 19.39 -11.32
CA THR A 145 52.32 18.09 -11.10
C THR A 145 51.46 17.23 -10.20
N ASP A 146 51.43 15.93 -10.46
CA ASP A 146 50.97 14.93 -9.50
C ASP A 146 52.21 14.32 -8.82
N GLY A 147 52.34 14.53 -7.51
CA GLY A 147 53.55 14.28 -6.74
C GLY A 147 54.73 15.17 -7.16
N SER A 148 55.49 14.72 -8.17
CA SER A 148 56.62 15.47 -8.75
C SER A 148 56.73 15.31 -10.26
N VAL A 149 55.72 14.70 -10.89
CA VAL A 149 55.69 14.46 -12.34
C VAL A 149 54.70 15.44 -12.97
N PRO A 150 55.10 16.22 -13.99
CA PRO A 150 54.17 17.06 -14.75
C PRO A 150 53.05 16.22 -15.38
N ILE A 151 51.82 16.71 -15.29
CA ILE A 151 50.64 16.00 -15.80
C ILE A 151 50.52 16.22 -17.31
N GLN A 152 50.32 15.17 -18.10
CA GLN A 152 50.17 15.27 -19.55
C GLN A 152 48.71 15.47 -19.95
N PHE A 153 48.26 16.72 -20.06
CA PHE A 153 46.87 17.03 -20.36
C PHE A 153 46.51 16.84 -21.84
N THR A 154 45.29 16.38 -22.11
CA THR A 154 44.68 16.22 -23.45
C THR A 154 43.52 17.16 -23.69
N GLY A 155 42.93 17.74 -22.64
CA GLY A 155 41.76 18.60 -22.74
C GLY A 155 41.48 19.35 -21.44
N LEU A 156 40.66 20.40 -21.52
CA LEU A 156 40.23 21.22 -20.40
C LEU A 156 38.79 21.66 -20.62
N THR A 157 37.94 21.45 -19.64
CA THR A 157 36.58 22.00 -19.61
C THR A 157 36.35 22.75 -18.30
N ARG A 158 35.34 23.61 -18.28
CA ARG A 158 34.89 24.26 -17.05
C ARG A 158 33.87 23.38 -16.33
N GLY A 159 33.76 23.54 -15.03
CA GLY A 159 32.71 22.89 -14.24
C GLY A 159 31.31 23.43 -14.52
N PRO A 160 30.27 22.70 -14.08
CA PRO A 160 28.89 23.18 -14.08
C PRO A 160 28.76 24.48 -13.28
N ARG A 161 27.90 25.39 -13.74
CA ARG A 161 27.81 26.74 -13.15
C ARG A 161 26.96 26.77 -11.89
N ASN A 162 25.87 26.01 -11.88
CA ASN A 162 24.85 26.16 -10.83
C ASN A 162 24.73 24.92 -9.93
N LEU A 163 25.32 23.79 -10.33
CA LEU A 163 25.35 22.56 -9.55
C LEU A 163 25.87 22.81 -8.11
N GLU A 164 25.12 22.30 -7.13
CA GLU A 164 25.39 22.43 -5.68
C GLU A 164 25.55 23.88 -5.22
N GLY A 165 24.67 24.78 -5.68
CA GLY A 165 24.74 26.20 -5.33
C GLY A 165 25.96 26.91 -5.92
N GLY A 166 26.43 26.42 -7.07
CA GLY A 166 27.58 26.96 -7.79
C GLY A 166 28.94 26.57 -7.24
N ARG A 167 29.02 25.49 -6.43
CA ARG A 167 30.27 24.95 -5.89
C ARG A 167 31.34 24.75 -6.97
N TYR A 168 30.92 24.32 -8.17
CA TYR A 168 31.80 23.97 -9.28
C TYR A 168 32.01 25.11 -10.30
N ALA A 169 31.37 26.27 -10.11
CA ALA A 169 31.39 27.38 -11.07
C ALA A 169 32.79 27.92 -11.38
N ASN A 170 33.69 27.84 -10.39
CA ASN A 170 35.10 28.28 -10.49
C ASN A 170 36.08 27.09 -10.52
N MET A 171 35.62 25.94 -11.03
CA MET A 171 36.43 24.74 -11.16
C MET A 171 36.68 24.42 -12.64
N LEU A 172 37.83 23.84 -12.91
CA LEU A 172 38.25 23.35 -14.21
C LEU A 172 38.51 21.85 -14.10
N PHE A 173 38.15 21.12 -15.14
CA PHE A 173 38.37 19.69 -15.24
C PHE A 173 39.24 19.40 -16.45
N ALA A 174 40.38 18.75 -16.24
CA ALA A 174 41.33 18.43 -17.30
C ALA A 174 41.45 16.92 -17.48
N THR A 175 41.56 16.48 -18.71
CA THR A 175 41.77 15.07 -19.08
C THR A 175 43.23 14.83 -19.42
N THR A 176 43.70 13.59 -19.33
CA THR A 176 45.07 13.18 -19.69
C THR A 176 45.10 12.06 -20.72
N THR A 177 46.28 11.77 -21.26
CA THR A 177 46.49 10.75 -22.30
C THR A 177 46.14 9.33 -21.85
N ASP A 178 46.22 9.05 -20.55
CA ASP A 178 45.82 7.77 -19.94
C ASP A 178 44.33 7.72 -19.57
N GLY A 179 43.59 8.83 -19.72
CA GLY A 179 42.16 8.92 -19.37
C GLY A 179 41.89 9.37 -17.93
N THR A 180 42.90 9.80 -17.18
CA THR A 180 42.67 10.44 -15.87
C THR A 180 42.02 11.81 -16.05
N ILE A 181 41.02 12.09 -15.21
CA ILE A 181 40.34 13.38 -15.10
C ILE A 181 40.78 14.04 -13.79
N TYR A 182 41.36 15.24 -13.87
CA TYR A 182 41.77 16.06 -12.74
C TYR A 182 40.81 17.22 -12.54
N ALA A 183 40.50 17.55 -11.30
CA ALA A 183 39.79 18.77 -10.94
C ALA A 183 40.76 19.81 -10.35
N MET A 184 40.64 21.07 -10.75
CA MET A 184 41.48 22.16 -10.26
C MET A 184 40.71 23.48 -10.15
N ASN A 185 41.14 24.36 -9.26
CA ASN A 185 40.58 25.73 -9.17
C ASN A 185 41.14 26.63 -10.28
N THR A 186 40.68 27.88 -10.35
CA THR A 186 41.16 28.88 -11.33
C THR A 186 42.62 29.34 -11.14
N ASN A 187 43.32 28.87 -10.12
CA ASN A 187 44.76 29.07 -9.92
C ASN A 187 45.58 27.82 -10.34
N GLY A 188 44.92 26.77 -10.82
CA GLY A 188 45.52 25.49 -11.19
C GLY A 188 45.86 24.60 -10.00
N ASP A 189 45.34 24.88 -8.81
CA ASP A 189 45.53 24.01 -7.64
C ASP A 189 44.52 22.87 -7.67
N LEU A 190 45.00 21.64 -7.55
CA LEU A 190 44.18 20.42 -7.59
C LEU A 190 43.14 20.43 -6.45
N GLN A 191 41.89 20.05 -6.75
CA GLN A 191 40.75 20.13 -5.84
C GLN A 191 40.14 18.75 -5.56
N PRO A 192 40.04 18.29 -4.29
CA PRO A 192 39.52 16.97 -3.95
C PRO A 192 37.99 16.91 -4.03
N VAL A 193 37.45 16.64 -5.21
CA VAL A 193 35.98 16.62 -5.46
C VAL A 193 35.43 15.27 -5.92
N PHE A 194 36.29 14.31 -6.21
CA PHE A 194 35.90 12.96 -6.64
C PHE A 194 35.74 12.00 -5.45
N PRO A 195 35.05 10.85 -5.62
CA PRO A 195 34.91 9.83 -4.59
C PRO A 195 36.25 9.48 -3.92
N GLY A 196 36.23 9.27 -2.59
CA GLY A 196 37.43 9.14 -1.77
C GLY A 196 38.13 10.47 -1.46
N TYR A 197 37.45 11.59 -1.68
CA TYR A 197 38.00 12.95 -1.50
C TYR A 197 39.33 13.13 -2.27
N SER A 198 39.29 12.69 -3.53
CA SER A 198 40.42 12.69 -4.47
C SER A 198 40.29 13.86 -5.46
N TYR A 199 41.43 14.42 -5.88
CA TYR A 199 41.48 15.42 -6.95
C TYR A 199 41.49 14.83 -8.36
N LYS A 200 41.50 13.50 -8.47
CA LYS A 200 41.47 12.77 -9.74
C LYS A 200 40.55 11.55 -9.72
N VAL A 201 40.05 11.19 -10.90
CA VAL A 201 39.34 9.93 -11.18
C VAL A 201 39.81 9.39 -12.53
N HIS A 202 39.86 8.07 -12.71
CA HIS A 202 40.24 7.49 -14.00
C HIS A 202 39.01 7.17 -14.84
N SER A 203 39.06 7.37 -16.15
CA SER A 203 37.92 7.07 -17.05
C SER A 203 37.51 5.60 -17.04
N SER A 204 38.44 4.67 -16.79
CA SER A 204 38.09 3.24 -16.59
C SER A 204 37.24 3.00 -15.35
N ASP A 205 37.27 3.90 -14.35
CA ASP A 205 36.42 3.85 -13.15
C ASP A 205 34.94 4.15 -13.46
N ARG A 206 34.60 4.42 -14.73
CA ARG A 206 33.23 4.64 -15.20
C ARG A 206 32.67 3.45 -16.00
N GLY A 207 33.34 2.30 -16.00
CA GLY A 207 32.85 1.08 -16.66
C GLY A 207 32.63 1.25 -18.16
N GLY A 208 33.72 1.22 -18.94
CA GLY A 208 33.65 1.14 -20.40
C GLY A 208 34.29 2.27 -21.19
N LEU A 209 34.56 3.45 -20.60
CA LEU A 209 35.12 4.64 -21.32
C LEU A 209 36.56 4.45 -21.84
N GLY A 210 37.23 3.34 -21.51
CA GLY A 210 38.60 3.04 -21.92
C GLY A 210 39.63 4.00 -21.31
N ASN A 211 40.88 3.94 -21.83
CA ASN A 211 42.03 4.72 -21.34
C ASN A 211 42.38 5.89 -22.27
N SER A 212 41.43 6.39 -23.06
CA SER A 212 41.70 7.36 -24.14
C SER A 212 40.64 8.46 -24.22
N VAL A 213 40.24 8.97 -23.05
CA VAL A 213 39.37 10.16 -22.98
C VAL A 213 40.20 11.39 -23.31
N VAL A 214 39.89 12.04 -24.44
CA VAL A 214 40.57 13.26 -24.90
C VAL A 214 39.84 14.55 -24.53
N GLY A 215 38.63 14.44 -23.98
CA GLY A 215 37.84 15.56 -23.51
C GLY A 215 36.57 15.12 -22.81
N ILE A 216 35.99 16.03 -22.03
CA ILE A 216 34.70 15.87 -21.36
C ILE A 216 33.92 17.17 -21.48
N ASP A 217 32.60 17.08 -21.43
CA ASP A 217 31.73 18.24 -21.33
C ASP A 217 30.59 17.94 -20.35
N PHE A 218 30.08 18.99 -19.70
CA PHE A 218 28.97 18.87 -18.77
C PHE A 218 27.67 19.30 -19.46
N SER A 219 26.60 18.54 -19.23
CA SER A 219 25.27 18.92 -19.69
C SER A 219 24.87 20.29 -19.10
N PRO A 220 24.12 21.14 -19.83
CA PRO A 220 23.58 22.39 -19.28
C PRO A 220 22.42 22.17 -18.28
N LEU A 221 22.10 20.91 -17.95
CA LEU A 221 21.11 20.56 -16.93
C LEU A 221 21.57 21.00 -15.53
N ASP A 222 21.13 22.20 -15.16
CA ASP A 222 21.55 22.89 -13.94
C ASP A 222 20.35 23.31 -13.05
N VAL A 223 19.13 22.91 -13.44
CA VAL A 223 17.88 23.12 -12.70
C VAL A 223 17.14 21.79 -12.52
N ASN A 224 16.34 21.67 -11.46
CA ASN A 224 15.54 20.47 -11.25
C ASN A 224 14.38 20.43 -12.25
N LEU A 225 14.35 19.41 -13.13
CA LEU A 225 13.27 19.24 -14.09
C LEU A 225 11.96 18.87 -13.41
N PHE A 226 11.98 18.22 -12.24
CA PHE A 226 10.77 18.01 -11.44
C PHE A 226 10.40 19.28 -10.65
N HIS A 227 9.27 19.88 -10.98
CA HIS A 227 8.75 21.06 -10.29
C HIS A 227 7.22 21.17 -10.42
N LEU A 228 6.59 22.00 -9.60
CA LEU A 228 5.15 22.27 -9.72
C LEU A 228 4.90 23.30 -10.82
N THR A 229 3.92 23.05 -11.67
CA THR A 229 3.54 23.93 -12.78
C THR A 229 2.04 24.21 -12.78
N ASP A 230 1.64 25.39 -13.26
CA ASP A 230 0.24 25.70 -13.57
C ASP A 230 -0.08 25.39 -15.06
N LEU A 231 0.88 24.85 -15.84
CA LEU A 231 0.64 24.43 -17.22
C LEU A 231 -0.42 23.33 -17.28
N ARG A 232 -1.30 23.43 -18.28
CA ARG A 232 -2.37 22.46 -18.57
C ARG A 232 -3.46 22.33 -17.48
N ASP A 233 -3.46 23.21 -16.47
CA ASP A 233 -4.44 23.27 -15.37
C ASP A 233 -5.92 23.18 -15.83
N ASN A 234 -6.24 23.83 -16.95
CA ASN A 234 -7.59 23.95 -17.51
C ASN A 234 -7.91 22.95 -18.64
N GLU A 235 -7.06 21.95 -18.90
CA GLU A 235 -7.31 20.95 -19.95
C GLU A 235 -8.36 19.89 -19.54
N ALA A 236 -9.07 19.34 -20.53
CA ALA A 236 -10.04 18.28 -20.28
C ALA A 236 -9.34 17.00 -19.80
N GLY A 237 -9.88 16.38 -18.75
CA GLY A 237 -9.27 15.21 -18.11
C GLY A 237 -8.33 15.55 -16.94
N HIS A 238 -8.05 16.84 -16.73
CA HIS A 238 -7.30 17.35 -15.59
C HIS A 238 -8.27 17.87 -14.51
N GLY A 239 -8.15 17.35 -13.28
CA GLY A 239 -9.12 17.57 -12.20
C GLY A 239 -10.33 16.60 -12.23
N ARG A 240 -11.48 17.02 -11.71
CA ARG A 240 -12.68 16.17 -11.59
C ARG A 240 -13.98 16.89 -11.92
N PRO A 241 -14.95 16.23 -12.58
CA PRO A 241 -16.30 16.79 -12.72
C PRO A 241 -17.04 16.78 -11.37
N GLU A 242 -18.21 17.43 -11.33
CA GLU A 242 -19.12 17.29 -10.20
C GLU A 242 -19.60 15.82 -10.09
N PRO A 243 -19.43 15.16 -8.92
CA PRO A 243 -19.96 13.83 -8.69
C PRO A 243 -21.47 13.75 -8.85
N PHE A 244 -21.99 12.60 -9.30
CA PHE A 244 -23.44 12.42 -9.52
C PHE A 244 -24.26 12.60 -8.22
N ASP A 245 -23.67 12.26 -7.07
CA ASP A 245 -24.28 12.39 -5.74
C ASP A 245 -24.09 13.80 -5.14
N LYS A 246 -23.37 14.67 -5.85
CA LYS A 246 -22.98 16.02 -5.43
C LYS A 246 -22.29 16.04 -4.06
N SER A 247 -21.62 14.96 -3.68
CA SER A 247 -20.84 14.88 -2.44
C SER A 247 -19.79 16.01 -2.34
N GLN A 248 -19.34 16.49 -3.50
CA GLN A 248 -18.50 17.67 -3.64
C GLN A 248 -19.09 18.58 -4.74
N ASN A 249 -19.32 19.86 -4.43
CA ASN A 249 -20.07 20.77 -5.30
C ASN A 249 -19.22 21.32 -6.46
N GLY A 250 -19.78 21.28 -7.67
CA GLY A 250 -19.15 21.81 -8.88
C GLY A 250 -18.03 20.93 -9.44
N ALA A 251 -17.73 21.14 -10.72
CA ALA A 251 -16.50 20.63 -11.32
C ALA A 251 -15.31 21.36 -10.69
N GLN A 252 -14.27 20.61 -10.36
CA GLN A 252 -12.99 21.12 -9.92
C GLN A 252 -12.06 21.06 -11.13
N LEU A 253 -11.61 22.22 -11.59
CA LEU A 253 -10.50 22.33 -12.54
C LEU A 253 -9.27 21.66 -11.91
N GLY A 254 -8.36 21.15 -12.72
CA GLY A 254 -7.10 20.65 -12.19
C GLY A 254 -6.31 21.77 -11.51
N ASP A 255 -5.51 21.39 -10.53
CA ASP A 255 -4.61 22.30 -9.80
C ASP A 255 -3.20 22.17 -10.40
N ARG A 256 -2.16 22.55 -9.66
CA ARG A 256 -0.77 22.38 -10.09
C ARG A 256 -0.38 20.92 -10.24
N SER A 257 0.15 20.57 -11.40
CA SER A 257 0.77 19.25 -11.63
C SER A 257 2.24 19.27 -11.26
N LEU A 258 2.78 18.10 -10.91
CA LEU A 258 4.21 17.86 -10.89
C LEU A 258 4.69 17.57 -12.32
N TYR A 259 5.56 18.42 -12.85
CA TYR A 259 6.06 18.36 -14.22
C TYR A 259 7.54 17.97 -14.27
N PHE A 260 7.91 17.09 -15.21
CA PHE A 260 9.29 16.81 -15.62
C PHE A 260 9.56 17.44 -16.98
N GLY A 261 10.28 18.55 -16.96
CA GLY A 261 10.74 19.27 -18.14
C GLY A 261 11.22 20.67 -17.78
N PHE A 262 11.58 21.45 -18.78
CA PHE A 262 11.92 22.85 -18.59
C PHE A 262 10.70 23.75 -18.78
N GLU A 263 10.54 24.72 -17.89
CA GLU A 263 9.53 25.76 -17.99
C GLU A 263 10.16 27.15 -17.75
N ASP A 264 10.00 28.05 -18.71
CA ASP A 264 10.56 29.41 -18.66
C ASP A 264 10.04 30.20 -17.44
N SER A 265 10.99 30.70 -16.63
CA SER A 265 10.74 31.43 -15.38
C SER A 265 10.33 32.91 -15.58
N THR A 266 10.28 33.43 -16.81
CA THR A 266 10.02 34.85 -17.09
C THR A 266 8.53 35.25 -17.01
N GLY A 267 7.90 35.10 -15.84
CA GLY A 267 6.55 35.65 -15.61
C GLY A 267 5.95 35.37 -14.24
N ASN A 268 6.24 34.20 -13.66
CA ASN A 268 5.97 33.78 -12.28
C ASN A 268 6.93 32.61 -12.03
N GLN A 269 7.75 32.65 -10.98
CA GLN A 269 8.80 31.64 -10.75
C GLN A 269 8.22 30.27 -10.34
N GLN A 270 7.65 29.52 -11.29
CA GLN A 270 7.10 28.17 -11.06
C GLN A 270 8.24 27.14 -10.94
N GLN A 271 9.18 27.13 -11.89
CA GLN A 271 10.44 26.37 -11.77
C GLN A 271 11.53 27.21 -11.08
N GLN A 272 11.80 26.88 -9.81
CA GLN A 272 12.87 27.52 -9.04
C GLN A 272 14.25 26.98 -9.46
N GLY A 273 15.19 27.87 -9.72
CA GLY A 273 16.57 27.49 -10.09
C GLY A 273 17.38 28.69 -10.53
N ASP A 274 18.70 28.52 -10.58
CA ASP A 274 19.59 29.46 -11.27
C ASP A 274 19.69 29.04 -12.75
N TRP A 275 19.30 29.95 -13.63
CA TRP A 275 19.21 29.73 -15.07
C TRP A 275 20.42 30.28 -15.83
N SER A 276 21.39 30.90 -15.15
CA SER A 276 22.58 31.51 -15.77
C SER A 276 23.54 30.49 -16.43
N GLY A 277 23.31 29.19 -16.19
CA GLY A 277 23.96 28.07 -16.87
C GLY A 277 23.49 27.84 -18.30
N LEU A 278 22.27 28.27 -18.65
CA LEU A 278 21.65 28.04 -19.95
C LEU A 278 21.83 29.25 -20.88
N TYR A 279 22.49 29.02 -22.02
CA TYR A 279 22.77 30.06 -23.00
C TYR A 279 21.53 30.54 -23.77
N ASN A 280 20.49 29.71 -23.89
CA ASN A 280 19.26 30.02 -24.60
C ASN A 280 18.04 29.38 -23.91
N VAL A 281 17.60 29.95 -22.79
CA VAL A 281 16.45 29.43 -22.00
C VAL A 281 15.20 29.22 -22.86
N ALA A 282 14.94 30.13 -23.82
CA ALA A 282 13.78 30.04 -24.70
C ALA A 282 13.79 28.81 -25.63
N ALA A 283 14.97 28.31 -26.01
CA ALA A 283 15.09 27.11 -26.85
C ALA A 283 14.79 25.80 -26.10
N TYR A 284 14.83 25.83 -24.77
CA TYR A 284 14.56 24.67 -23.93
C TYR A 284 13.19 24.72 -23.26
N ASN A 285 12.36 25.73 -23.54
CA ASN A 285 11.05 25.84 -22.91
C ASN A 285 10.11 24.70 -23.37
N ARG A 286 9.43 24.05 -22.41
CA ARG A 286 8.51 22.91 -22.59
C ARG A 286 9.13 21.71 -23.29
N THR A 287 10.34 21.37 -22.90
CA THR A 287 11.01 20.16 -23.38
C THR A 287 11.99 19.63 -22.35
N TYR A 288 12.46 18.41 -22.58
CA TYR A 288 13.56 17.78 -21.86
C TYR A 288 14.76 17.49 -22.78
N ASP A 289 14.78 18.10 -23.98
CA ASP A 289 15.85 17.94 -24.98
C ASP A 289 17.18 18.57 -24.55
N LEU A 290 17.99 17.75 -23.88
CA LEU A 290 19.28 18.15 -23.34
C LEU A 290 20.42 17.37 -23.98
N PRO A 291 21.56 18.04 -24.26
CA PRO A 291 22.79 17.35 -24.62
C PRO A 291 23.17 16.32 -23.56
N GLY A 292 23.30 15.06 -23.98
CA GLY A 292 23.59 13.95 -23.09
C GLY A 292 22.37 13.39 -22.34
N GLY A 293 21.15 13.74 -22.74
CA GLY A 293 19.91 13.22 -22.15
C GLY A 293 19.57 13.81 -20.78
N ALA A 294 18.45 13.37 -20.23
CA ALA A 294 17.93 13.83 -18.94
C ALA A 294 17.34 12.66 -18.14
N HIS A 295 17.50 12.70 -16.82
CA HIS A 295 16.77 11.81 -15.92
C HIS A 295 16.52 12.49 -14.58
N GLY A 296 15.50 12.03 -13.87
CA GLY A 296 15.21 12.47 -12.51
C GLY A 296 14.20 11.57 -11.84
N ALA A 297 14.14 11.64 -10.52
CA ALA A 297 13.19 10.89 -9.72
C ALA A 297 12.66 11.75 -8.57
N THR A 298 11.39 11.55 -8.23
CA THR A 298 10.80 12.04 -6.97
C THR A 298 10.36 10.85 -6.12
N VAL A 299 10.51 10.96 -4.79
CA VAL A 299 10.21 9.88 -3.84
C VAL A 299 9.31 10.43 -2.73
N SER A 300 8.24 9.69 -2.40
CA SER A 300 7.33 10.07 -1.33
C SER A 300 7.96 9.94 0.06
N ASN A 301 7.37 10.64 1.02
CA ASN A 301 7.53 10.28 2.43
C ASN A 301 6.98 8.84 2.68
N PRO A 302 7.39 8.17 3.77
CA PRO A 302 6.87 6.86 4.14
C PRO A 302 5.35 6.85 4.33
N ILE A 303 4.71 5.75 3.91
CA ILE A 303 3.29 5.45 4.02
C ILE A 303 3.15 4.18 4.88
N ASP A 304 2.33 4.25 5.93
CA ASP A 304 2.11 3.14 6.86
C ASP A 304 0.90 2.29 6.42
N LEU A 305 1.20 1.08 5.92
CA LEU A 305 0.23 0.07 5.52
C LEU A 305 0.15 -1.13 6.49
N ARG A 306 0.76 -1.06 7.69
CA ARG A 306 0.78 -2.20 8.65
C ARG A 306 -0.60 -2.68 9.09
N GLY A 307 -1.57 -1.77 9.13
CA GLY A 307 -2.93 -2.04 9.54
C GLY A 307 -3.81 -2.66 8.45
N TYR A 308 -3.25 -2.97 7.27
CA TYR A 308 -4.02 -3.41 6.11
C TYR A 308 -3.45 -4.69 5.49
N SER A 309 -4.34 -5.48 4.90
CA SER A 309 -4.03 -6.72 4.18
C SER A 309 -4.07 -6.51 2.67
N ALA A 310 -3.52 -7.45 1.90
CA ALA A 310 -3.66 -7.45 0.45
C ALA A 310 -5.14 -7.51 -0.01
N SER A 311 -6.02 -8.13 0.79
CA SER A 311 -7.46 -8.23 0.53
C SER A 311 -8.18 -6.89 0.64
N ASP A 312 -7.61 -5.93 1.36
CA ASP A 312 -8.17 -4.59 1.51
C ASP A 312 -7.97 -3.76 0.21
N LEU A 313 -7.26 -4.32 -0.78
CA LEU A 313 -6.94 -3.72 -2.07
C LEU A 313 -6.42 -2.27 -1.95
N PRO A 314 -5.35 -2.01 -1.17
CA PRO A 314 -4.71 -0.70 -1.18
C PRO A 314 -4.26 -0.40 -2.61
N THR A 315 -4.68 0.74 -3.15
CA THR A 315 -4.55 1.07 -4.57
C THR A 315 -4.08 2.52 -4.72
N LEU A 316 -3.12 2.74 -5.62
CA LEU A 316 -2.61 4.04 -6.02
C LEU A 316 -3.33 4.51 -7.28
N TYR A 317 -3.83 5.73 -7.25
CA TYR A 317 -4.38 6.46 -8.38
C TYR A 317 -3.61 7.75 -8.58
N PHE A 318 -3.35 8.12 -9.82
CA PHE A 318 -2.86 9.46 -10.16
C PHE A 318 -3.21 9.77 -11.60
N ASN A 319 -3.46 11.05 -11.87
CA ASN A 319 -3.63 11.56 -13.22
C ASN A 319 -2.26 11.85 -13.82
N TYR A 320 -2.11 11.64 -15.11
CA TYR A 320 -0.88 11.92 -15.83
C TYR A 320 -1.14 12.39 -17.26
N PHE A 321 -0.20 13.18 -17.77
CA PHE A 321 -0.03 13.47 -19.17
C PHE A 321 1.40 13.10 -19.55
N LEU A 322 1.58 12.37 -20.64
CA LEU A 322 2.88 11.88 -21.08
C LEU A 322 3.05 12.13 -22.58
N ASP A 323 4.07 12.91 -22.92
CA ASP A 323 4.43 13.26 -24.30
C ASP A 323 5.91 12.96 -24.53
N THR A 324 6.15 11.81 -25.17
CA THR A 324 7.47 11.24 -25.44
C THR A 324 7.56 10.70 -26.87
N GLU A 325 8.75 10.23 -27.29
CA GLU A 325 8.91 9.59 -28.59
C GLU A 325 8.25 8.20 -28.72
N ASN A 326 7.70 7.64 -27.63
CA ASN A 326 7.06 6.30 -27.59
C ASN A 326 8.00 5.17 -28.10
N ALA A 327 9.23 5.16 -27.60
CA ALA A 327 10.24 4.15 -27.93
C ALA A 327 10.22 3.00 -26.92
N ASN A 328 9.64 1.87 -27.31
CA ASN A 328 9.44 0.67 -26.49
C ASN A 328 10.50 -0.41 -26.72
N SER A 329 10.59 -1.38 -25.82
CA SER A 329 11.60 -2.46 -25.85
C SER A 329 11.18 -3.73 -25.13
N ASP A 330 11.61 -4.87 -25.65
CA ASP A 330 11.57 -6.18 -25.00
C ASP A 330 13.01 -6.63 -24.72
N LEU A 331 13.22 -7.42 -23.66
CA LEU A 331 14.53 -7.73 -23.09
C LEU A 331 15.53 -8.35 -24.10
N ASP A 332 15.02 -9.11 -25.08
CA ASP A 332 15.80 -9.87 -26.05
C ASP A 332 15.76 -9.28 -27.47
N ASN A 333 15.16 -8.10 -27.66
CA ASN A 333 15.08 -7.45 -28.97
C ASN A 333 16.25 -6.45 -29.20
N THR A 334 16.38 -5.95 -30.44
CA THR A 334 17.40 -4.93 -30.76
C THR A 334 16.95 -3.50 -30.46
N GLY A 335 15.66 -3.34 -30.13
CA GLY A 335 15.10 -2.09 -29.65
C GLY A 335 15.60 -1.78 -28.25
N ARG A 336 15.53 -0.50 -27.88
CA ARG A 336 15.85 -0.05 -26.52
C ARG A 336 14.85 1.00 -26.15
N MET A 337 14.40 0.92 -24.91
CA MET A 337 13.46 1.87 -24.37
C MET A 337 14.16 3.21 -24.23
N ARG A 338 13.45 4.28 -24.56
CA ARG A 338 13.87 5.66 -24.33
C ARG A 338 12.67 6.44 -23.83
N ASP A 339 12.93 7.58 -23.18
CA ASP A 339 11.90 8.41 -22.55
C ASP A 339 10.97 7.63 -21.62
N ALA A 340 11.57 6.83 -20.74
CA ALA A 340 10.81 5.97 -19.85
C ALA A 340 10.24 6.73 -18.66
N PHE A 341 8.91 6.68 -18.52
CA PHE A 341 8.21 6.99 -17.30
C PHE A 341 7.95 5.72 -16.52
N ARG A 342 8.37 5.66 -15.25
CA ARG A 342 8.12 4.52 -14.37
C ARG A 342 7.66 4.94 -12.98
N VAL A 343 6.82 4.10 -12.39
CA VAL A 343 6.39 4.21 -11.00
C VAL A 343 6.79 2.95 -10.26
N TYR A 344 7.49 3.13 -9.15
CA TYR A 344 7.89 2.05 -8.26
C TYR A 344 7.31 2.23 -6.87
N GLY A 345 7.12 1.11 -6.17
CA GLY A 345 6.91 1.10 -4.73
C GLY A 345 8.03 0.30 -4.05
N ALA A 346 8.43 0.72 -2.86
CA ALA A 346 9.37 -0.04 -2.03
C ALA A 346 8.88 -0.13 -0.60
N GLY A 347 9.05 -1.30 0.01
CA GLY A 347 8.75 -1.56 1.40
C GLY A 347 9.96 -1.34 2.31
N GLU A 348 9.97 -2.04 3.45
CA GLU A 348 11.06 -1.98 4.43
C GLU A 348 12.36 -2.63 3.95
N ASP A 349 12.28 -3.56 2.99
CA ASP A 349 13.43 -4.17 2.35
C ASP A 349 14.14 -3.22 1.36
N GLY A 350 13.43 -2.17 0.93
CA GLY A 350 13.90 -1.18 -0.03
C GLY A 350 14.13 -1.73 -1.44
N ASN A 351 13.50 -2.86 -1.74
CA ASN A 351 13.44 -3.37 -3.10
C ASN A 351 12.35 -2.60 -3.85
N TRP A 352 12.72 -1.91 -4.93
CA TRP A 352 11.78 -1.18 -5.77
C TRP A 352 11.06 -2.15 -6.72
N ILE A 353 9.78 -2.33 -6.49
CA ILE A 353 8.86 -3.13 -7.32
C ILE A 353 8.20 -2.20 -8.33
N LEU A 354 8.18 -2.59 -9.61
CA LEU A 354 7.55 -1.81 -10.67
C LEU A 354 6.02 -1.88 -10.55
N LEU A 355 5.37 -0.72 -10.52
CA LEU A 355 3.92 -0.57 -10.41
C LEU A 355 3.27 -0.05 -11.68
N ALA A 356 3.97 0.81 -12.43
CA ALA A 356 3.52 1.28 -13.73
C ALA A 356 4.69 1.70 -14.63
N THR A 357 4.49 1.65 -15.95
CA THR A 357 5.47 2.05 -16.97
C THR A 357 4.82 2.40 -18.30
N ASN A 358 5.45 3.22 -19.14
CA ASN A 358 5.05 3.46 -20.52
C ASN A 358 5.66 2.52 -21.56
N ASN A 359 6.37 1.46 -21.15
CA ASN A 359 6.89 0.46 -22.09
C ASN A 359 5.76 -0.42 -22.61
N THR A 360 5.21 -0.07 -23.78
CA THR A 360 4.17 -0.84 -24.46
C THR A 360 4.78 -2.11 -25.05
N PRO A 361 4.34 -3.32 -24.66
CA PRO A 361 4.90 -4.57 -25.15
C PRO A 361 4.43 -4.90 -26.58
N ASP A 362 5.26 -5.63 -27.34
CA ASP A 362 4.95 -6.03 -28.72
C ASP A 362 3.68 -6.91 -28.80
N ASP A 363 3.39 -7.68 -27.75
CA ASP A 363 2.22 -8.55 -27.64
C ASP A 363 0.92 -7.83 -27.21
N GLN A 364 0.98 -6.49 -27.01
CA GLN A 364 -0.11 -5.65 -26.52
C GLN A 364 -0.60 -6.04 -25.10
N GLY A 365 0.25 -6.66 -24.29
CA GLY A 365 0.02 -6.99 -22.88
C GLY A 365 -0.89 -8.20 -22.67
N LEU A 366 -1.07 -9.03 -23.71
CA LEU A 366 -2.00 -10.15 -23.73
C LEU A 366 -1.43 -11.42 -23.06
N ASN A 367 -0.11 -11.54 -22.90
CA ASN A 367 0.56 -12.71 -22.32
C ASN A 367 1.55 -12.36 -21.20
N ARG A 368 1.06 -12.14 -19.98
CA ARG A 368 1.92 -11.78 -18.82
C ARG A 368 2.49 -12.95 -18.00
N ASN A 369 2.16 -14.19 -18.37
CA ASN A 369 2.37 -15.39 -17.53
C ASN A 369 3.12 -16.54 -18.22
N ASN A 370 3.16 -16.59 -19.55
CA ASN A 370 3.53 -17.80 -20.27
C ASN A 370 4.40 -17.50 -21.50
N HIS A 371 5.68 -17.19 -21.29
CA HIS A 371 6.66 -17.15 -22.38
C HIS A 371 7.29 -18.52 -22.62
N SER A 372 6.64 -19.31 -23.47
CA SER A 372 7.30 -20.41 -24.17
C SER A 372 7.97 -19.88 -25.46
N GLY A 373 8.95 -18.99 -25.32
CA GLY A 373 9.70 -18.40 -26.44
C GLY A 373 10.38 -17.08 -26.05
N ASN A 374 11.70 -17.05 -26.00
CA ASN A 374 12.55 -15.99 -25.43
C ASN A 374 12.67 -14.72 -26.31
N SER A 375 11.59 -14.15 -26.83
CA SER A 375 11.66 -12.95 -27.69
C SER A 375 10.83 -11.75 -27.25
N ASP A 376 9.74 -11.94 -26.49
CA ASP A 376 8.81 -10.83 -26.19
C ASP A 376 8.73 -10.60 -24.66
N VAL A 377 9.84 -10.81 -23.94
CA VAL A 377 9.87 -10.65 -22.48
C VAL A 377 9.94 -9.16 -22.15
N ASP A 378 8.96 -8.64 -21.42
CA ASP A 378 8.84 -7.22 -21.12
C ASP A 378 8.78 -6.93 -19.60
N GLU A 379 8.71 -5.65 -19.21
CA GLU A 379 8.66 -5.25 -17.80
C GLU A 379 7.25 -5.27 -17.18
N LEU A 380 6.19 -5.54 -17.94
CA LEU A 380 4.84 -5.81 -17.45
C LEU A 380 4.63 -7.29 -17.07
N ASP A 381 5.51 -8.18 -17.52
CA ASP A 381 5.48 -9.62 -17.22
C ASP A 381 5.58 -9.94 -15.72
N ASN A 382 4.70 -10.84 -15.24
CA ASN A 382 4.59 -11.19 -13.81
C ASN A 382 5.84 -11.90 -13.25
N ASN A 383 6.65 -12.50 -14.12
CA ASN A 383 7.91 -13.16 -13.73
C ASN A 383 9.10 -12.20 -13.72
N ILE A 384 8.95 -10.99 -14.25
CA ILE A 384 10.01 -9.98 -14.40
C ILE A 384 9.78 -8.81 -13.45
N ASN A 385 8.56 -8.28 -13.41
CA ASN A 385 8.21 -7.04 -12.71
C ASN A 385 8.33 -7.11 -11.17
N GLY A 386 8.35 -8.32 -10.60
CA GLY A 386 8.43 -8.56 -9.15
C GLY A 386 7.18 -8.17 -8.36
N ASN A 387 6.11 -7.72 -9.02
CA ASN A 387 4.90 -7.21 -8.38
C ASN A 387 4.01 -8.35 -7.90
N ARG A 388 4.24 -8.78 -6.65
CA ARG A 388 3.54 -9.90 -6.01
C ARG A 388 3.08 -9.51 -4.61
N ASP A 389 1.94 -10.04 -4.20
CA ASP A 389 1.49 -9.91 -2.81
C ASP A 389 2.35 -10.74 -1.85
N ALA A 390 2.12 -10.58 -0.55
CA ALA A 390 2.84 -11.32 0.50
C ALA A 390 2.67 -12.86 0.41
N PHE A 391 1.74 -13.36 -0.40
CA PHE A 391 1.50 -14.78 -0.63
C PHE A 391 2.10 -15.29 -1.95
N GLY A 392 2.79 -14.42 -2.71
CA GLY A 392 3.42 -14.73 -3.99
C GLY A 392 2.47 -14.67 -5.19
N ASN A 393 1.22 -14.23 -5.00
CA ASN A 393 0.28 -14.06 -6.10
C ASN A 393 0.72 -12.84 -6.93
N PRO A 394 0.78 -12.97 -8.27
CA PRO A 394 1.12 -11.83 -9.11
C PRO A 394 0.04 -10.74 -9.03
N LEU A 395 0.48 -9.49 -9.10
CA LEU A 395 -0.35 -8.29 -9.17
C LEU A 395 -0.11 -7.61 -10.52
N LEU A 396 -1.10 -6.87 -10.99
CA LEU A 396 -1.02 -6.20 -12.28
C LEU A 396 -0.13 -4.96 -12.19
N THR A 397 0.95 -4.95 -12.98
CA THR A 397 1.73 -3.73 -13.28
C THR A 397 1.01 -2.95 -14.39
N GLN A 398 0.77 -1.66 -14.19
CA GLN A 398 -0.11 -0.87 -15.05
C GLN A 398 0.67 -0.20 -16.19
N GLU A 399 0.17 -0.34 -17.41
CA GLU A 399 0.69 0.39 -18.57
C GLU A 399 0.23 1.86 -18.51
N ALA A 400 1.15 2.78 -18.83
CA ALA A 400 0.92 4.19 -19.09
C ALA A 400 1.05 4.44 -20.60
N TYR A 401 0.16 5.24 -21.19
CA TYR A 401 0.12 5.46 -22.64
C TYR A 401 0.60 6.87 -22.99
N ASP A 402 1.47 6.96 -24.00
CA ASP A 402 1.97 8.22 -24.54
C ASP A 402 0.92 8.95 -25.43
N GLY A 403 1.04 10.27 -25.53
CA GLY A 403 0.47 11.10 -26.61
C GLY A 403 -1.05 11.20 -26.68
N THR A 404 -1.80 10.79 -25.65
CA THR A 404 -3.27 10.62 -25.73
C THR A 404 -4.08 11.50 -24.77
N GLY A 405 -3.51 12.61 -24.31
CA GLY A 405 -4.16 13.53 -23.36
C GLY A 405 -4.07 13.04 -21.91
N TRP A 406 -4.76 13.73 -20.99
CA TRP A 406 -4.79 13.37 -19.58
C TRP A 406 -5.46 12.01 -19.36
N ARG A 407 -4.79 11.14 -18.61
CA ARG A 407 -5.24 9.80 -18.22
C ARG A 407 -5.06 9.59 -16.73
N GLN A 408 -5.66 8.52 -16.20
CA GLN A 408 -5.45 8.09 -14.83
C GLN A 408 -4.81 6.70 -14.81
N ILE A 409 -3.79 6.53 -13.97
CA ILE A 409 -3.27 5.21 -13.59
C ILE A 409 -4.05 4.71 -12.38
N ARG A 410 -4.30 3.40 -12.36
CA ARG A 410 -4.79 2.64 -11.21
C ARG A 410 -3.88 1.43 -11.02
N THR A 411 -3.10 1.39 -9.94
CA THR A 411 -2.16 0.29 -9.68
C THR A 411 -2.21 -0.18 -8.23
N SER A 412 -2.00 -1.48 -8.01
CA SER A 412 -2.13 -2.10 -6.68
C SER A 412 -0.91 -1.82 -5.81
N LEU A 413 -1.14 -1.53 -4.54
CA LEU A 413 -0.13 -1.48 -3.48
C LEU A 413 -0.18 -2.71 -2.57
N ALA A 414 -0.93 -3.76 -2.95
CA ALA A 414 -1.11 -4.96 -2.14
C ALA A 414 0.22 -5.71 -1.85
N ALA A 415 1.25 -5.54 -2.70
CA ALA A 415 2.62 -6.02 -2.45
C ALA A 415 3.22 -5.48 -1.14
N PHE A 416 2.79 -4.29 -0.73
CA PHE A 416 3.31 -3.58 0.44
C PHE A 416 2.33 -3.59 1.63
N ALA A 417 1.21 -4.29 1.52
CA ALA A 417 0.28 -4.45 2.63
C ALA A 417 0.99 -5.07 3.85
N GLY A 418 0.69 -4.57 5.05
CA GLY A 418 1.34 -5.00 6.28
C GLY A 418 2.69 -4.33 6.58
N GLN A 419 3.19 -3.41 5.74
CA GLN A 419 4.49 -2.74 5.92
C GLN A 419 4.36 -1.29 6.40
N GLN A 420 5.32 -0.78 7.19
CA GLN A 420 5.23 0.58 7.78
C GLN A 420 5.83 1.69 6.92
N ASN A 421 6.88 1.36 6.18
CA ASN A 421 7.77 2.35 5.56
C ASN A 421 7.65 2.34 4.04
N VAL A 422 6.43 2.19 3.52
CA VAL A 422 6.17 2.10 2.09
C VAL A 422 6.46 3.44 1.41
N ARG A 423 7.19 3.44 0.30
CA ARG A 423 7.51 4.65 -0.47
C ARG A 423 7.15 4.46 -1.92
N LEU A 424 6.69 5.54 -2.55
CA LEU A 424 6.45 5.62 -3.99
C LEU A 424 7.57 6.41 -4.65
N ARG A 425 7.97 6.00 -5.84
CA ARG A 425 8.99 6.67 -6.64
C ARG A 425 8.50 6.84 -8.07
N PHE A 426 8.46 8.08 -8.53
CA PHE A 426 8.17 8.42 -9.91
C PHE A 426 9.47 8.81 -10.59
N GLU A 427 9.78 8.18 -11.72
CA GLU A 427 11.02 8.37 -12.45
C GLU A 427 10.76 8.70 -13.90
N PHE A 428 11.59 9.56 -14.46
CA PHE A 428 11.70 9.78 -15.89
C PHE A 428 13.17 9.67 -16.33
N SER A 429 13.46 8.98 -17.43
CA SER A 429 14.81 8.88 -17.99
C SER A 429 14.79 8.73 -19.51
N THR A 430 15.49 9.63 -20.22
CA THR A 430 15.63 9.54 -21.68
C THR A 430 16.45 8.31 -22.12
N ALA A 431 17.31 7.80 -21.23
CA ALA A 431 18.06 6.56 -21.44
C ALA A 431 17.28 5.30 -21.00
N ALA A 432 16.10 5.48 -20.40
CA ALA A 432 15.30 4.46 -19.73
C ALA A 432 16.07 3.62 -18.69
N SER A 433 17.14 4.18 -18.12
CA SER A 433 17.94 3.54 -17.07
C SER A 433 18.56 4.58 -16.14
N PHE A 434 18.66 4.23 -14.86
CA PHE A 434 19.46 4.94 -13.85
C PHE A 434 20.79 4.23 -13.55
N GLU A 435 21.04 3.09 -14.21
CA GLU A 435 22.23 2.25 -14.01
C GLU A 435 22.39 1.83 -12.54
N THR A 436 21.27 1.55 -11.87
CA THR A 436 21.16 1.33 -10.43
C THR A 436 21.97 0.13 -9.98
N GLY A 437 22.73 0.32 -8.91
CA GLY A 437 23.59 -0.71 -8.33
C GLY A 437 24.89 -0.95 -9.09
N ASP A 438 25.08 -0.37 -10.27
CA ASP A 438 26.40 -0.28 -10.88
C ASP A 438 27.21 0.80 -10.16
N ALA A 439 28.07 0.38 -9.23
CA ALA A 439 28.87 1.30 -8.43
C ALA A 439 29.80 2.22 -9.25
N LEU A 440 30.14 1.91 -10.51
CA LEU A 440 30.97 2.78 -11.36
C LEU A 440 30.15 3.82 -12.15
N ARG A 441 28.85 3.55 -12.35
CA ARG A 441 27.97 4.34 -13.21
C ARG A 441 26.85 5.03 -12.43
N GLY A 442 25.78 4.30 -12.08
CA GLY A 442 24.62 4.82 -11.36
C GLY A 442 24.78 4.83 -9.83
N GLY A 443 25.77 4.13 -9.30
CA GLY A 443 26.03 4.01 -7.87
C GLY A 443 25.10 3.03 -7.16
N VAL A 444 25.45 2.68 -5.92
CA VAL A 444 24.61 1.89 -5.01
C VAL A 444 23.86 2.85 -4.10
N GLU A 445 22.55 2.68 -3.96
CA GLU A 445 21.72 3.51 -3.06
C GLU A 445 21.64 2.82 -1.69
N LEU A 446 22.09 3.50 -0.63
CA LEU A 446 21.99 3.07 0.76
C LEU A 446 21.03 3.99 1.52
N THR A 447 19.86 3.49 1.88
CA THR A 447 18.81 4.28 2.53
C THR A 447 18.88 4.12 4.05
N ALA A 448 19.14 5.22 4.75
CA ALA A 448 19.15 5.27 6.21
C ALA A 448 17.74 5.19 6.80
N VAL A 449 17.62 4.52 7.93
CA VAL A 449 16.40 4.47 8.76
C VAL A 449 16.60 5.25 10.06
N ALA A 450 15.52 5.50 10.80
CA ALA A 450 15.62 6.13 12.12
C ALA A 450 16.38 5.24 13.10
N GLY A 451 17.03 5.84 14.10
CA GLY A 451 17.76 5.11 15.13
C GLY A 451 16.91 4.11 15.91
N THR A 452 15.58 4.32 15.99
CA THR A 452 14.63 3.37 16.59
C THR A 452 14.53 2.03 15.86
N GLU A 453 14.87 2.00 14.57
CA GLU A 453 14.83 0.78 13.74
C GLU A 453 16.17 0.03 13.73
N LEU A 454 17.20 0.61 14.35
CA LEU A 454 18.54 0.03 14.43
C LEU A 454 18.78 -0.58 15.79
N GLU A 455 19.56 -1.65 15.83
CA GLU A 455 20.10 -2.24 17.05
C GLU A 455 21.63 -2.20 17.02
N SER A 456 22.24 -2.11 18.20
CA SER A 456 23.69 -2.17 18.33
C SER A 456 24.23 -3.49 17.78
N GLY A 457 25.36 -3.45 17.06
CA GLY A 457 25.94 -4.66 16.45
C GLY A 457 25.44 -4.97 15.03
N GLN A 458 24.35 -4.32 14.60
CA GLN A 458 23.92 -4.35 13.20
C GLN A 458 24.82 -3.47 12.33
N GLY A 459 24.90 -3.76 11.04
CA GLY A 459 25.77 -3.05 10.13
C GLY A 459 25.83 -3.65 8.73
N PHE A 460 26.85 -3.26 7.98
CA PHE A 460 27.06 -3.65 6.59
C PHE A 460 28.55 -3.60 6.24
N THR A 461 28.95 -4.27 5.16
CA THR A 461 30.34 -4.24 4.65
C THR A 461 30.39 -3.40 3.39
N VAL A 462 31.34 -2.47 3.33
CA VAL A 462 31.62 -1.65 2.15
C VAL A 462 32.87 -2.18 1.49
N THR A 463 32.80 -2.38 0.17
CA THR A 463 33.91 -2.86 -0.65
C THR A 463 34.19 -1.86 -1.77
N PRO A 464 35.38 -1.25 -1.82
CA PRO A 464 35.82 -0.48 -2.97
C PRO A 464 35.99 -1.39 -4.19
N ILE A 465 35.51 -0.98 -5.36
CA ILE A 465 35.57 -1.77 -6.60
C ILE A 465 36.47 -1.15 -7.68
N ASP A 466 37.19 -0.09 -7.35
CA ASP A 466 38.07 0.63 -8.29
C ASP A 466 39.45 -0.02 -8.47
N GLY A 467 39.79 -1.05 -7.67
CA GLY A 467 41.09 -1.75 -7.74
C GLY A 467 42.31 -0.90 -7.37
N VAL A 468 42.11 0.36 -6.97
CA VAL A 468 43.17 1.37 -6.71
C VAL A 468 43.07 1.95 -5.29
N SER A 469 41.91 1.86 -4.63
CA SER A 469 41.73 2.26 -3.24
C SER A 469 42.70 1.54 -2.31
N ALA A 470 43.51 2.30 -1.55
CA ALA A 470 44.51 1.75 -0.63
C ALA A 470 43.89 1.02 0.58
N VAL A 471 42.61 1.30 0.87
CA VAL A 471 41.85 0.69 1.97
C VAL A 471 40.98 -0.43 1.43
N GLY A 472 41.18 -1.66 1.91
CA GLY A 472 40.35 -2.81 1.53
C GLY A 472 38.92 -2.77 2.12
N PRO A 473 38.15 -3.87 1.98
CA PRO A 473 36.81 -3.97 2.55
C PRO A 473 36.78 -3.72 4.05
N LYS A 474 35.77 -2.98 4.54
CA LYS A 474 35.56 -2.71 5.97
C LYS A 474 34.12 -2.99 6.38
N ARG A 475 33.96 -3.57 7.57
CA ARG A 475 32.65 -3.75 8.21
C ARG A 475 32.33 -2.49 9.02
N PHE A 476 31.20 -1.88 8.72
CA PHE A 476 30.63 -0.76 9.46
C PHE A 476 29.56 -1.29 10.39
N GLU A 477 29.56 -0.85 11.64
CA GLU A 477 28.63 -1.31 12.68
C GLU A 477 28.03 -0.12 13.43
N PHE A 478 26.72 -0.15 13.63
CA PHE A 478 26.03 0.83 14.46
C PHE A 478 26.38 0.61 15.93
N ASP A 479 26.95 1.65 16.54
CA ASP A 479 27.37 1.66 17.93
C ASP A 479 26.49 2.64 18.72
N MET A 480 25.77 2.10 19.70
CA MET A 480 24.91 2.84 20.62
C MET A 480 25.50 2.91 22.04
N GLY A 481 26.74 2.46 22.24
CA GLY A 481 27.38 2.36 23.53
C GLY A 481 26.86 1.17 24.35
N LEU A 482 26.55 1.41 25.62
CA LEU A 482 25.92 0.40 26.49
C LEU A 482 24.40 0.45 26.28
N VAL A 483 23.82 -0.64 25.77
CA VAL A 483 22.37 -0.77 25.59
C VAL A 483 21.80 -1.76 26.60
N LEU A 484 20.79 -1.31 27.34
CA LEU A 484 20.13 -2.08 28.39
C LEU A 484 18.64 -2.21 28.11
N SER A 485 18.08 -3.41 28.28
CA SER A 485 16.64 -3.69 28.25
C SER A 485 16.16 -4.01 29.66
N LEU A 486 15.51 -3.05 30.30
CA LEU A 486 15.27 -3.10 31.75
C LEU A 486 14.03 -3.96 32.07
N PRO A 487 14.08 -4.77 33.15
CA PRO A 487 12.96 -5.61 33.57
C PRO A 487 11.94 -4.81 34.41
N ALA A 488 10.83 -5.45 34.78
CA ALA A 488 9.88 -4.88 35.74
C ALA A 488 10.45 -4.92 37.16
N GLY A 489 9.89 -4.11 38.06
CA GLY A 489 10.31 -4.10 39.47
C GLY A 489 10.11 -5.46 40.17
N ALA A 490 9.13 -6.25 39.75
CA ALA A 490 8.83 -7.57 40.32
C ALA A 490 9.93 -8.61 40.05
N ASP A 491 10.67 -8.46 38.94
CA ASP A 491 11.77 -9.35 38.55
C ASP A 491 13.07 -9.05 39.30
N LEU A 492 13.13 -7.92 40.01
CA LEU A 492 14.31 -7.49 40.75
C LEU A 492 14.25 -8.03 42.19
N THR A 493 15.38 -8.56 42.67
CA THR A 493 15.59 -8.95 44.06
C THR A 493 16.39 -7.86 44.78
N SER A 494 15.76 -7.17 45.73
CA SER A 494 16.36 -6.04 46.46
C SER A 494 17.70 -6.41 47.11
N GLY A 495 18.75 -5.68 46.77
CA GLY A 495 20.11 -5.86 47.30
C GLY A 495 20.89 -7.02 46.68
N VAL A 496 20.29 -7.78 45.77
CA VAL A 496 20.92 -8.90 45.06
C VAL A 496 21.08 -8.59 43.57
N SER A 497 20.04 -8.04 42.93
CA SER A 497 20.08 -7.68 41.52
C SER A 497 21.05 -6.53 41.27
N THR A 498 22.06 -6.75 40.44
CA THR A 498 23.11 -5.76 40.14
C THR A 498 23.44 -5.67 38.64
N LEU A 499 23.77 -4.45 38.19
CA LEU A 499 24.41 -4.18 36.90
C LEU A 499 25.86 -3.75 37.15
N THR A 500 26.83 -4.52 36.71
CA THR A 500 28.24 -4.10 36.70
C THR A 500 28.48 -3.27 35.44
N ILE A 501 28.88 -2.01 35.62
CA ILE A 501 29.18 -1.06 34.53
C ILE A 501 30.59 -0.54 34.75
N ASN A 502 31.48 -0.77 33.79
CA ASN A 502 32.91 -0.43 33.87
C ASN A 502 33.54 -0.91 35.21
N GLY A 503 33.24 -2.15 35.60
CA GLY A 503 33.72 -2.77 36.84
C GLY A 503 33.06 -2.28 38.13
N THR A 504 32.15 -1.29 38.07
CA THR A 504 31.43 -0.78 39.25
C THR A 504 30.03 -1.40 39.36
N PRO A 505 29.66 -2.04 40.48
CA PRO A 505 28.34 -2.62 40.67
C PRO A 505 27.30 -1.54 41.01
N VAL A 506 26.26 -1.43 40.19
CA VAL A 506 25.03 -0.66 40.43
C VAL A 506 23.99 -1.61 41.02
N VAL A 507 23.50 -1.34 42.22
CA VAL A 507 22.64 -2.28 42.99
C VAL A 507 21.21 -1.76 43.04
N PHE A 508 20.24 -2.60 42.67
CA PHE A 508 18.83 -2.28 42.81
C PHE A 508 18.35 -2.53 44.25
N SER A 509 17.69 -1.55 44.86
CA SER A 509 17.24 -1.60 46.25
C SER A 509 15.81 -1.08 46.41
N THR A 510 14.99 -1.67 47.27
CA THR A 510 13.68 -1.08 47.61
C THR A 510 13.77 0.04 48.65
N THR A 511 14.89 0.17 49.36
CA THR A 511 15.03 1.03 50.54
C THR A 511 16.12 2.11 50.44
N SER A 512 17.02 2.05 49.46
CA SER A 512 18.17 2.97 49.34
C SER A 512 18.33 3.53 47.93
N ASN A 513 18.58 4.85 47.84
CA ASN A 513 18.88 5.56 46.58
C ASN A 513 20.23 6.31 46.63
N THR A 514 21.19 5.86 47.45
CA THR A 514 22.46 6.55 47.71
C THR A 514 23.68 5.76 47.21
N GLY A 515 24.81 6.42 46.97
CA GLY A 515 26.01 5.74 46.42
C GLY A 515 25.72 5.16 45.04
N SER A 516 26.05 3.88 44.83
CA SER A 516 25.74 3.13 43.60
C SER A 516 24.35 2.45 43.62
N ASN A 517 23.50 2.74 44.62
CA ASN A 517 22.18 2.14 44.71
C ASN A 517 21.13 2.92 43.89
N VAL A 518 20.22 2.17 43.26
CA VAL A 518 19.05 2.66 42.52
C VAL A 518 17.79 2.18 43.23
N GLN A 519 16.98 3.12 43.73
CA GLN A 519 15.76 2.76 44.44
C GLN A 519 14.61 2.40 43.48
N TYR A 520 13.85 1.34 43.76
CA TYR A 520 12.67 0.92 42.99
C TYR A 520 11.52 0.39 43.88
N LEU A 521 10.36 0.16 43.28
CA LEU A 521 9.18 -0.51 43.85
C LEU A 521 8.86 -1.78 43.06
N PRO A 522 8.37 -2.86 43.71
CA PRO A 522 8.00 -4.10 43.00
C PRO A 522 6.91 -3.90 41.92
N THR A 523 6.08 -2.87 42.05
CA THR A 523 5.02 -2.52 41.08
C THR A 523 5.50 -1.58 39.97
N ASP A 524 6.78 -1.19 39.95
CA ASP A 524 7.31 -0.34 38.88
C ASP A 524 7.28 -1.09 37.55
N SER A 525 6.78 -0.41 36.51
CA SER A 525 6.90 -0.90 35.13
C SER A 525 8.36 -0.87 34.65
N PRO A 526 8.70 -1.64 33.60
CA PRO A 526 10.01 -1.59 32.97
C PRO A 526 10.49 -0.16 32.62
N ALA A 527 9.61 0.68 32.07
CA ALA A 527 9.92 2.08 31.77
C ALA A 527 10.22 2.93 33.02
N ALA A 528 9.54 2.65 34.14
CA ALA A 528 9.80 3.34 35.40
C ALA A 528 11.17 2.94 35.97
N ILE A 529 11.55 1.67 35.87
CA ILE A 529 12.89 1.19 36.24
C ILE A 529 13.96 1.87 35.38
N ALA A 530 13.78 1.91 34.06
CA ALA A 530 14.67 2.60 33.14
C ALA A 530 14.85 4.08 33.52
N SER A 531 13.76 4.80 33.75
CA SER A 531 13.79 6.21 34.15
C SER A 531 14.55 6.43 35.47
N LYS A 532 14.35 5.56 36.46
CA LYS A 532 15.05 5.63 37.76
C LYS A 532 16.55 5.33 37.61
N LEU A 533 16.92 4.34 36.79
CA LEU A 533 18.32 4.03 36.49
C LEU A 533 19.01 5.20 35.78
N ALA A 534 18.41 5.73 34.71
CA ALA A 534 18.96 6.85 33.94
C ALA A 534 19.29 8.07 34.83
N ASN A 535 18.37 8.45 35.72
CA ASN A 535 18.56 9.56 36.65
C ASN A 535 19.72 9.32 37.64
N ARG A 536 20.01 8.07 38.00
CA ARG A 536 21.09 7.73 38.95
C ARG A 536 22.44 7.58 38.27
N LEU A 537 22.47 7.08 37.04
CA LEU A 537 23.72 6.81 36.31
C LEU A 537 24.60 8.06 36.14
N LEU A 538 24.02 9.24 35.89
CA LEU A 538 24.79 10.50 35.79
C LEU A 538 25.49 10.89 37.10
N THR A 539 24.98 10.46 38.25
CA THR A 539 25.62 10.69 39.55
C THR A 539 26.73 9.67 39.82
N ILE A 540 26.56 8.43 39.34
CA ILE A 540 27.50 7.32 39.57
C ILE A 540 28.69 7.42 38.61
N PHE A 541 28.43 7.79 37.35
CA PHE A 541 29.44 7.88 36.28
C PHE A 541 29.42 9.27 35.62
N PRO A 542 30.21 10.22 36.12
CA PRO A 542 30.30 11.57 35.55
C PRO A 542 30.84 11.62 34.10
N SER A 543 31.43 10.53 33.60
CA SER A 543 31.97 10.44 32.23
C SER A 543 30.90 10.19 31.16
N ILE A 544 29.68 9.81 31.55
CA ILE A 544 28.57 9.59 30.61
C ILE A 544 28.28 10.88 29.86
N THR A 545 28.31 10.82 28.53
CA THR A 545 28.07 11.98 27.65
C THR A 545 26.63 12.07 27.18
N GLY A 546 25.85 10.99 27.31
CA GLY A 546 24.42 10.98 27.02
C GLY A 546 23.72 9.69 27.45
N ILE A 547 22.46 9.81 27.85
CA ILE A 547 21.56 8.68 28.09
C ILE A 547 20.28 8.94 27.29
N THR A 548 19.91 8.01 26.42
CA THR A 548 18.71 8.11 25.59
C THR A 548 17.82 6.89 25.80
N SER A 549 16.53 7.10 26.02
CA SER A 549 15.53 6.01 25.97
C SER A 549 15.01 5.83 24.56
N ASP A 550 14.67 4.60 24.20
CA ASP A 550 13.93 4.30 22.97
C ASP A 550 12.47 4.84 23.09
N PRO A 551 12.01 5.73 22.19
CA PRO A 551 10.65 6.26 22.23
C PRO A 551 9.55 5.20 22.03
N ASN A 552 9.83 4.14 21.28
CA ASN A 552 8.89 3.05 21.00
C ASN A 552 8.98 1.93 22.03
N ARG A 553 10.13 1.81 22.72
CA ARG A 553 10.37 0.82 23.78
C ARG A 553 10.98 1.52 25.02
N PRO A 554 10.22 2.31 25.80
CA PRO A 554 10.74 3.14 26.90
C PRO A 554 11.52 2.40 28.01
N SER A 555 11.47 1.06 28.04
CA SER A 555 12.29 0.20 28.90
C SER A 555 13.72 -0.01 28.38
N VAL A 556 14.03 0.39 27.15
CA VAL A 556 15.36 0.28 26.54
C VAL A 556 16.12 1.59 26.70
N LEU A 557 17.33 1.52 27.27
CA LEU A 557 18.24 2.65 27.45
C LEU A 557 19.53 2.42 26.68
N ALA A 558 19.96 3.44 25.93
CA ALA A 558 21.30 3.52 25.36
C ALA A 558 22.12 4.57 26.12
N ILE A 559 23.35 4.23 26.48
CA ILE A 559 24.25 5.04 27.32
C ILE A 559 25.57 5.23 26.57
N ALA A 560 25.88 6.50 26.25
CA ALA A 560 27.07 6.91 25.53
C ALA A 560 28.16 7.49 26.46
N GLY A 561 29.41 7.45 25.99
CA GLY A 561 30.56 8.03 26.70
C GLY A 561 31.18 7.12 27.77
N LEU A 562 30.76 5.87 27.85
CA LEU A 562 31.42 4.86 28.69
C LEU A 562 32.65 4.27 27.97
N PRO A 563 33.73 3.91 28.71
CA PRO A 563 34.91 3.30 28.11
C PRO A 563 34.64 1.94 27.50
N GLU A 564 35.43 1.53 26.51
CA GLU A 564 35.42 0.17 25.99
C GLU A 564 35.88 -0.82 27.07
N GLY A 565 35.27 -2.01 27.11
CA GLY A 565 35.59 -3.03 28.10
C GLY A 565 35.17 -4.44 27.70
N THR A 566 35.21 -5.34 28.68
CA THR A 566 34.97 -6.78 28.55
C THR A 566 33.68 -7.21 29.25
N SER A 567 33.26 -8.46 29.03
CA SER A 567 32.09 -9.04 29.69
C SER A 567 32.22 -9.17 31.23
N THR A 568 33.41 -8.95 31.80
CA THR A 568 33.60 -8.86 33.26
C THR A 568 33.39 -7.43 33.78
N GLU A 569 33.58 -6.43 32.93
CA GLU A 569 33.39 -5.01 33.26
C GLU A 569 31.95 -4.56 32.98
N TYR A 570 31.26 -5.25 32.07
CA TYR A 570 29.83 -5.09 31.77
C TYR A 570 29.11 -6.42 31.97
N ALA A 571 28.37 -6.54 33.08
CA ALA A 571 27.72 -7.79 33.46
C ALA A 571 26.41 -7.58 34.24
N VAL A 572 25.56 -8.59 34.25
CA VAL A 572 24.35 -8.68 35.08
C VAL A 572 24.57 -9.74 36.18
N SER A 573 23.91 -9.59 37.33
CA SER A 573 23.94 -10.61 38.38
C SER A 573 23.23 -11.91 37.95
N PRO A 574 23.57 -13.08 38.53
CA PRO A 574 23.03 -14.38 38.10
C PRO A 574 21.52 -14.57 38.28
N ASP A 575 20.87 -13.76 39.11
CA ASP A 575 19.41 -13.74 39.29
C ASP A 575 18.68 -13.04 38.14
N LEU A 576 19.41 -12.31 37.30
CA LEU A 576 18.86 -11.59 36.15
C LEU A 576 19.18 -12.30 34.83
N SER A 577 18.31 -12.11 33.85
CA SER A 577 18.54 -12.58 32.49
C SER A 577 19.71 -11.84 31.85
N GLY A 578 20.58 -12.60 31.15
CA GLY A 578 21.67 -12.03 30.34
C GLY A 578 21.17 -11.06 29.26
N SER A 579 19.93 -11.20 28.81
CA SER A 579 19.30 -10.35 27.79
C SER A 579 19.03 -8.91 28.25
N ILE A 580 19.16 -8.59 29.55
CA ILE A 580 19.13 -7.19 30.01
C ILE A 580 20.30 -6.41 29.38
N LEU A 581 21.46 -7.04 29.24
CA LEU A 581 22.61 -6.45 28.57
C LEU A 581 22.50 -6.74 27.07
N VAL A 582 21.93 -5.80 26.32
CA VAL A 582 21.72 -5.95 24.87
C VAL A 582 23.06 -5.80 24.12
N SER A 583 23.83 -4.77 24.47
CA SER A 583 25.18 -4.55 23.95
C SER A 583 26.03 -3.73 24.92
N PHE A 584 27.35 -3.75 24.74
CA PHE A 584 28.29 -2.93 25.50
C PHE A 584 29.45 -2.44 24.62
N PRO A 585 30.13 -1.34 24.98
CA PRO A 585 31.26 -0.83 24.22
C PRO A 585 32.45 -1.80 24.26
N PHE A 586 32.91 -2.28 23.10
CA PHE A 586 34.06 -3.19 22.98
C PHE A 586 35.06 -2.76 21.89
N THR A 587 36.29 -3.31 21.94
CA THR A 587 37.34 -3.07 20.94
C THR A 587 37.30 -4.10 19.81
N SER A 588 37.33 -3.66 18.55
CA SER A 588 37.54 -4.53 17.39
C SER A 588 38.31 -3.80 16.30
N SER A 589 39.43 -4.37 15.86
CA SER A 589 40.33 -3.75 14.87
C SER A 589 39.82 -3.78 13.42
N ASN A 590 38.78 -4.58 13.15
CA ASN A 590 38.21 -4.76 11.81
C ASN A 590 36.81 -4.13 11.64
N ILE A 591 36.31 -3.44 12.67
CA ILE A 591 34.98 -2.82 12.67
C ILE A 591 35.12 -1.31 12.74
N VAL A 592 34.48 -0.60 11.82
CA VAL A 592 34.31 0.84 11.86
C VAL A 592 32.99 1.14 12.57
N LYS A 593 33.04 1.86 13.69
CA LYS A 593 31.87 2.21 14.47
C LYS A 593 31.15 3.41 13.85
N ILE A 594 29.84 3.30 13.72
CA ILE A 594 28.94 4.38 13.35
C ILE A 594 28.18 4.79 14.62
N PRO A 595 28.55 5.89 15.27
CA PRO A 595 27.90 6.32 16.51
C PRO A 595 26.47 6.77 16.22
N VAL A 596 25.49 6.08 16.80
CA VAL A 596 24.06 6.39 16.66
C VAL A 596 23.34 6.31 18.00
N THR A 597 22.16 6.94 18.09
CA THR A 597 21.27 6.79 19.25
C THR A 597 19.86 6.47 18.80
N LYS A 598 19.05 5.87 19.69
CA LYS A 598 17.64 5.55 19.41
C LYS A 598 16.78 6.78 19.07
N GLN A 599 17.24 8.00 19.38
CA GLN A 599 16.50 9.24 19.10
C GLN A 599 16.89 9.90 17.77
N MET A 600 17.91 9.39 17.07
CA MET A 600 18.31 9.94 15.78
C MET A 600 17.24 9.72 14.72
N THR A 601 16.93 10.78 13.98
CA THR A 601 16.14 10.72 12.75
C THR A 601 16.94 10.05 11.63
N ALA A 602 16.27 9.55 10.59
CA ALA A 602 16.95 8.93 9.46
C ALA A 602 18.02 9.82 8.79
N PRO A 603 17.81 11.14 8.60
CA PRO A 603 18.88 12.03 8.13
C PRO A 603 20.10 12.13 9.06
N GLN A 604 19.89 12.07 10.38
CA GLN A 604 21.01 12.08 11.34
C GLN A 604 21.80 10.77 11.30
N VAL A 605 21.13 9.63 11.13
CA VAL A 605 21.78 8.33 10.91
C VAL A 605 22.56 8.33 9.59
N ARG A 606 21.97 8.83 8.50
CA ARG A 606 22.64 9.04 7.21
C ARG A 606 23.94 9.83 7.38
N ASP A 607 23.90 10.95 8.11
CA ASP A 607 25.10 11.77 8.31
C ASP A 607 26.15 11.09 9.19
N ALA A 608 25.75 10.28 10.18
CA ALA A 608 26.67 9.44 10.93
C ALA A 608 27.37 8.39 10.03
N ILE A 609 26.62 7.75 9.12
CA ILE A 609 27.18 6.83 8.11
C ILE A 609 28.17 7.56 7.21
N ARG A 610 27.79 8.73 6.64
CA ARG A 610 28.68 9.54 5.79
C ARG A 610 29.96 9.94 6.52
N SER A 611 29.87 10.29 7.80
CA SER A 611 31.03 10.63 8.62
C SER A 611 31.97 9.45 8.81
N ALA A 612 31.43 8.25 9.06
CA ALA A 612 32.23 7.03 9.18
C ALA A 612 32.88 6.64 7.84
N LEU A 613 32.13 6.74 6.73
CA LEU A 613 32.64 6.48 5.38
C LEU A 613 33.79 7.43 5.03
N ALA A 614 33.60 8.73 5.27
CA ALA A 614 34.62 9.75 5.05
C ALA A 614 35.88 9.47 5.87
N ALA A 615 35.75 9.21 7.17
CA ALA A 615 36.89 8.90 8.03
C ALA A 615 37.65 7.61 7.62
N THR A 616 36.99 6.70 6.91
CA THR A 616 37.56 5.41 6.50
C THR A 616 38.20 5.44 5.11
N TYR A 617 37.53 6.08 4.14
CA TYR A 617 37.85 5.95 2.72
C TYR A 617 38.32 7.24 2.05
N ASN A 618 38.16 8.40 2.69
CA ASN A 618 38.73 9.62 2.12
C ASN A 618 40.26 9.64 2.26
N ASP A 619 40.92 10.28 1.31
CA ASP A 619 42.35 10.55 1.39
C ASP A 619 42.67 11.46 2.59
N ALA A 620 43.46 10.94 3.54
CA ALA A 620 43.78 11.63 4.77
C ALA A 620 44.62 12.91 4.57
N ALA A 621 45.46 12.97 3.53
CA ALA A 621 46.24 14.16 3.22
C ALA A 621 45.34 15.27 2.67
N ASN A 622 44.39 14.93 1.80
CA ASN A 622 43.42 15.89 1.29
C ASN A 622 42.47 16.38 2.41
N MET A 623 42.00 15.49 3.28
CA MET A 623 41.19 15.87 4.44
C MET A 623 41.90 16.83 5.40
N ALA A 624 43.23 16.74 5.53
CA ALA A 624 44.00 17.65 6.36
C ALA A 624 44.08 19.08 5.77
N LEU A 625 43.94 19.21 4.45
CA LEU A 625 43.97 20.50 3.74
C LEU A 625 42.60 21.20 3.75
N ASP A 626 41.51 20.44 3.62
CA ASP A 626 40.14 20.94 3.74
C ASP A 626 39.25 19.91 4.49
N PRO A 627 39.16 20.02 5.83
CA PRO A 627 38.31 19.14 6.62
C PRO A 627 36.82 19.38 6.39
N THR A 628 36.44 20.58 5.92
CA THR A 628 35.04 20.99 5.82
C THR A 628 34.34 20.41 4.60
N GLY A 629 35.08 20.20 3.50
CA GLY A 629 34.55 19.61 2.26
C GLY A 629 34.50 18.07 2.23
N ALA A 630 35.07 17.40 3.23
CA ALA A 630 35.29 15.94 3.21
C ALA A 630 34.00 15.10 3.12
N LEU A 631 32.87 15.59 3.62
CA LEU A 631 31.59 14.88 3.54
C LEU A 631 30.92 15.01 2.18
N ASP A 632 31.28 16.02 1.40
CA ASP A 632 30.53 16.40 0.20
C ASP A 632 30.70 15.44 -0.97
N VAL A 633 31.73 14.60 -0.95
CA VAL A 633 31.92 13.53 -1.95
C VAL A 633 31.00 12.34 -1.71
N TRP A 634 30.39 12.24 -0.53
CA TRP A 634 29.37 11.25 -0.20
C TRP A 634 27.99 11.87 -0.45
N LYS A 635 27.58 11.83 -1.72
CA LYS A 635 26.31 12.42 -2.19
C LYS A 635 25.11 11.72 -1.54
N PHE A 636 24.05 12.48 -1.32
CA PHE A 636 22.83 11.95 -0.74
C PHE A 636 21.59 12.67 -1.28
N ASN A 637 20.46 11.99 -1.24
CA ASN A 637 19.14 12.54 -1.47
C ASN A 637 18.23 12.12 -0.30
N ALA A 638 17.64 13.09 0.41
CA ALA A 638 16.91 12.83 1.64
C ALA A 638 17.73 11.90 2.58
N ASN A 639 17.20 10.77 3.00
CA ASN A 639 17.89 9.80 3.87
C ASN A 639 18.76 8.77 3.11
N THR A 640 18.90 8.87 1.79
CA THR A 640 19.63 7.90 0.95
C THR A 640 20.99 8.42 0.53
N ILE A 641 22.04 7.63 0.75
CA ILE A 641 23.40 7.89 0.30
C ILE A 641 23.61 7.20 -1.04
N GLN A 642 24.12 7.91 -2.03
CA GLN A 642 24.50 7.34 -3.32
C GLN A 642 26.00 7.07 -3.33
N LEU A 643 26.37 5.80 -3.37
CA LEU A 643 27.75 5.34 -3.29
C LEU A 643 28.31 5.05 -4.68
N TYR A 644 29.28 5.87 -5.09
CA TYR A 644 30.08 5.63 -6.29
C TYR A 644 31.41 4.99 -5.91
N LYS A 645 31.89 4.04 -6.72
CA LYS A 645 33.08 3.19 -6.52
C LYS A 645 33.02 2.18 -5.37
N TYR A 646 31.89 2.08 -4.68
CA TYR A 646 31.73 1.17 -3.54
C TYR A 646 30.50 0.29 -3.71
N THR A 647 30.64 -0.99 -3.40
CA THR A 647 29.52 -1.93 -3.26
C THR A 647 29.25 -2.23 -1.79
N ILE A 648 28.02 -2.63 -1.50
CA ILE A 648 27.57 -3.00 -0.17
C ILE A 648 27.21 -4.48 -0.14
N ALA A 649 27.65 -5.17 0.89
CA ALA A 649 27.31 -6.56 1.14
C ALA A 649 27.09 -6.83 2.64
N GLY A 650 26.43 -7.94 2.96
CA GLY A 650 26.28 -8.40 4.34
C GLY A 650 25.55 -7.41 5.27
N ASN A 651 24.60 -6.64 4.72
CA ASN A 651 23.73 -5.79 5.53
C ASN A 651 22.81 -6.66 6.39
N ASN A 652 22.92 -6.55 7.71
CA ASN A 652 22.03 -7.21 8.68
C ASN A 652 21.24 -6.20 9.53
N SER A 653 21.17 -4.96 9.07
CA SER A 653 20.42 -3.87 9.69
C SER A 653 19.12 -3.59 8.93
N ALA A 654 18.27 -2.72 9.49
CA ALA A 654 17.07 -2.24 8.82
C ALA A 654 17.34 -1.21 7.69
N LEU A 655 18.60 -0.92 7.37
CA LEU A 655 18.93 -0.12 6.18
C LEU A 655 18.43 -0.82 4.92
N SER A 656 17.96 -0.02 3.97
CA SER A 656 17.65 -0.50 2.61
C SER A 656 18.88 -0.33 1.72
N VAL A 657 19.16 -1.35 0.89
CA VAL A 657 20.22 -1.29 -0.13
C VAL A 657 19.58 -1.59 -1.47
N THR A 658 19.50 -0.61 -2.36
CA THR A 658 19.01 -0.84 -3.72
C THR A 658 20.19 -1.13 -4.64
N THR A 659 20.22 -2.36 -5.16
CA THR A 659 21.27 -2.84 -6.08
C THR A 659 20.77 -3.08 -7.50
N GLU A 660 19.47 -2.97 -7.75
CA GLU A 660 18.89 -3.09 -9.08
C GLU A 660 17.48 -2.46 -9.12
N ARG A 661 17.05 -2.09 -10.33
CA ARG A 661 15.66 -1.74 -10.65
C ARG A 661 15.32 -2.41 -11.98
N VAL A 662 14.18 -3.12 -12.04
CA VAL A 662 13.83 -3.94 -13.22
C VAL A 662 13.82 -3.14 -14.53
N GLY A 663 13.40 -1.87 -14.48
CA GLY A 663 13.36 -1.02 -15.67
C GLY A 663 14.73 -0.72 -16.27
N ASP A 664 15.81 -0.76 -15.48
CA ASP A 664 17.15 -0.49 -15.99
C ASP A 664 17.63 -1.53 -17.02
N PHE A 665 16.98 -2.69 -17.10
CA PHE A 665 17.30 -3.76 -18.06
C PHE A 665 16.83 -3.48 -19.50
N PHE A 666 15.91 -2.53 -19.70
CA PHE A 666 15.26 -2.30 -20.99
C PHE A 666 15.78 -1.07 -21.74
N GLY A 667 16.60 -0.25 -21.08
CA GLY A 667 17.07 1.03 -21.62
C GLY A 667 18.29 0.98 -22.53
N VAL A 668 18.80 2.16 -22.88
CA VAL A 668 19.89 2.38 -23.85
C VAL A 668 21.22 1.73 -23.43
N ASN A 669 21.42 1.51 -22.13
CA ASN A 669 22.63 0.89 -21.59
C ASN A 669 22.30 -0.04 -20.41
N PRO A 670 21.75 -1.23 -20.68
CA PRO A 670 21.17 -2.04 -19.63
C PRO A 670 22.25 -2.56 -18.69
N THR A 671 21.96 -2.58 -17.40
CA THR A 671 22.75 -3.37 -16.45
C THR A 671 22.52 -4.84 -16.82
N ALA A 672 23.50 -5.51 -17.43
CA ALA A 672 23.33 -6.90 -17.81
C ALA A 672 22.88 -7.72 -16.60
N ARG A 673 21.83 -8.56 -16.77
CA ARG A 673 21.35 -9.49 -15.74
C ARG A 673 22.49 -10.44 -15.33
N GLY A 674 23.29 -10.05 -14.35
CA GLY A 674 24.49 -10.78 -13.92
C GLY A 674 25.85 -10.29 -14.46
N GLY A 675 26.04 -8.99 -14.75
CA GLY A 675 27.38 -8.40 -14.87
C GLY A 675 28.16 -8.69 -16.17
N GLY A 676 27.46 -8.94 -17.28
CA GLY A 676 28.02 -9.01 -18.63
C GLY A 676 28.31 -7.63 -19.26
N ASN A 677 29.22 -7.59 -20.23
CA ASN A 677 29.79 -6.36 -20.81
C ASN A 677 28.77 -5.33 -21.30
N VAL A 678 28.88 -4.15 -20.72
CA VAL A 678 28.24 -2.87 -21.05
C VAL A 678 28.83 -2.35 -22.37
N SER A 679 28.00 -2.03 -23.37
CA SER A 679 28.46 -1.46 -24.64
C SER A 679 28.17 0.04 -24.69
N LEU A 680 29.21 0.86 -24.73
CA LEU A 680 29.08 2.32 -24.91
C LEU A 680 28.56 2.73 -26.31
N ALA A 681 28.39 1.77 -27.23
CA ALA A 681 28.10 2.05 -28.64
C ALA A 681 26.76 2.75 -28.89
N HIS A 682 25.93 2.87 -27.86
CA HIS A 682 24.56 3.36 -27.97
C HIS A 682 24.25 4.50 -27.01
N MET A 683 25.24 4.93 -26.22
CA MET A 683 25.04 5.95 -25.20
C MET A 683 24.54 7.29 -25.76
N ASP A 684 24.78 7.56 -27.03
CA ASP A 684 24.24 8.70 -27.79
C ASP A 684 22.72 8.63 -28.01
N GLU A 685 22.12 7.43 -28.00
CA GLU A 685 20.68 7.24 -28.21
C GLU A 685 19.82 7.97 -27.14
N ARG A 686 20.35 8.20 -25.93
CA ARG A 686 19.65 8.94 -24.86
C ARG A 686 19.37 10.41 -25.18
N ALA A 687 19.92 10.93 -26.27
CA ALA A 687 19.73 12.29 -26.76
C ALA A 687 18.87 12.35 -28.04
N LEU A 688 18.30 11.23 -28.48
CA LEU A 688 17.46 11.17 -29.68
C LEU A 688 16.03 11.59 -29.36
N ASN A 689 15.43 12.41 -30.24
CA ASN A 689 13.99 12.77 -30.26
C ASN A 689 13.37 13.28 -28.94
N ASN A 690 14.16 13.90 -28.06
CA ASN A 690 13.69 14.41 -26.76
C ASN A 690 12.84 15.71 -26.84
N THR A 691 12.30 16.08 -28.01
CA THR A 691 11.60 17.36 -28.23
C THR A 691 10.19 17.41 -27.64
N GLY A 692 9.69 16.32 -27.06
CA GLY A 692 8.38 16.26 -26.40
C GLY A 692 8.32 17.11 -25.13
N GLU A 693 7.11 17.31 -24.60
CA GLU A 693 6.93 18.06 -23.36
C GLU A 693 7.37 17.28 -22.12
N GLY A 694 7.34 15.95 -22.13
CA GLY A 694 7.74 15.10 -21.00
C GLY A 694 6.54 14.60 -20.20
N LEU A 695 6.63 14.66 -18.88
CA LEU A 695 5.68 14.01 -17.96
C LEU A 695 5.04 15.03 -17.01
N TYR A 696 3.72 15.00 -16.89
CA TYR A 696 2.96 15.68 -15.85
C TYR A 696 2.23 14.65 -15.00
N ILE A 697 2.21 14.84 -13.68
CA ILE A 697 1.51 14.00 -12.69
C ILE A 697 0.64 14.90 -11.81
N ASP A 698 -0.62 14.53 -11.62
CA ASP A 698 -1.54 15.22 -10.72
C ASP A 698 -2.43 14.23 -9.94
N ASP A 699 -3.18 14.70 -8.94
CA ASP A 699 -4.21 13.96 -8.21
C ASP A 699 -3.74 12.61 -7.64
N ILE A 700 -2.59 12.59 -6.95
CA ILE A 700 -2.07 11.37 -6.32
C ILE A 700 -2.96 10.98 -5.13
N VAL A 701 -3.70 9.89 -5.26
CA VAL A 701 -4.62 9.34 -4.26
C VAL A 701 -4.21 7.91 -3.91
N ILE A 702 -4.13 7.61 -2.62
CA ILE A 702 -4.08 6.22 -2.13
C ILE A 702 -5.43 5.92 -1.51
N GLY A 703 -6.13 4.94 -2.07
CA GLY A 703 -7.46 4.51 -1.63
C GLY A 703 -7.53 2.99 -1.48
N PHE A 704 -8.59 2.51 -0.83
CA PHE A 704 -8.86 1.09 -0.67
C PHE A 704 -10.01 0.71 -1.59
N ALA A 705 -9.74 -0.16 -2.57
CA ALA A 705 -10.72 -0.50 -3.61
C ALA A 705 -11.72 -1.58 -3.16
N GLU A 706 -11.50 -2.26 -2.02
CA GLU A 706 -12.31 -3.41 -1.60
C GLU A 706 -13.80 -3.09 -1.42
N ARG A 707 -14.13 -1.85 -1.04
CA ARG A 707 -15.51 -1.39 -0.79
C ARG A 707 -16.11 -0.59 -1.94
N GLY A 708 -15.44 -0.61 -3.09
CA GLY A 708 -15.89 0.02 -4.33
C GLY A 708 -15.21 1.34 -4.63
N GLU A 709 -15.31 1.74 -5.89
CA GLU A 709 -14.71 2.94 -6.45
C GLU A 709 -15.79 3.76 -7.18
N MET A 710 -15.65 5.08 -7.20
CA MET A 710 -16.47 5.94 -8.04
C MET A 710 -15.66 6.36 -9.27
N VAL A 711 -16.20 6.11 -10.45
CA VAL A 711 -15.57 6.48 -11.73
C VAL A 711 -16.30 7.69 -12.31
N PHE A 712 -15.55 8.70 -12.73
CA PHE A 712 -16.06 9.92 -13.34
C PHE A 712 -15.52 10.10 -14.76
N SER A 713 -16.20 10.90 -15.58
CA SER A 713 -15.73 11.30 -16.92
C SER A 713 -15.31 10.14 -17.84
N SER A 714 -15.88 8.94 -17.65
CA SER A 714 -15.69 7.84 -18.61
C SER A 714 -16.14 8.30 -19.99
N THR A 715 -15.22 8.29 -20.95
CA THR A 715 -15.55 8.51 -22.36
C THR A 715 -16.50 7.42 -22.82
N ALA A 716 -17.52 7.78 -23.60
CA ALA A 716 -18.44 6.83 -24.20
C ALA A 716 -17.72 6.03 -25.28
N ASP A 717 -16.98 5.01 -24.85
CA ASP A 717 -16.33 4.04 -25.71
C ASP A 717 -17.09 2.72 -25.59
N ASN A 718 -17.53 2.19 -26.74
CA ASN A 718 -18.24 0.92 -26.82
C ASN A 718 -17.27 -0.25 -27.09
N SER A 719 -15.97 0.03 -27.20
CA SER A 719 -14.92 -0.97 -27.30
C SER A 719 -14.53 -1.43 -25.89
N PHE A 720 -15.22 -2.47 -25.42
CA PHE A 720 -14.84 -3.13 -24.18
C PHE A 720 -13.60 -4.00 -24.44
N ALA A 721 -12.47 -3.63 -23.84
CA ALA A 721 -11.33 -4.54 -23.70
C ALA A 721 -11.57 -5.48 -22.50
N ALA A 722 -11.02 -6.70 -22.56
CA ALA A 722 -11.04 -7.59 -21.41
C ALA A 722 -10.28 -6.94 -20.25
N ASN A 723 -10.88 -6.89 -19.06
CA ASN A 723 -10.16 -6.42 -17.88
C ASN A 723 -9.08 -7.45 -17.53
N LEU A 724 -7.82 -7.10 -17.78
CA LEU A 724 -6.66 -7.96 -17.55
C LEU A 724 -6.55 -8.39 -16.08
N GLN A 725 -7.01 -7.56 -15.13
CA GLN A 725 -7.06 -7.91 -13.71
C GLN A 725 -7.98 -9.10 -13.42
N TYR A 726 -8.97 -9.34 -14.28
CA TYR A 726 -9.89 -10.46 -14.16
C TYR A 726 -9.76 -11.52 -15.27
N ALA A 727 -8.73 -11.43 -16.10
CA ALA A 727 -8.55 -12.34 -17.22
C ALA A 727 -8.18 -13.73 -16.72
N LYS A 728 -9.00 -14.74 -17.05
CA LYS A 728 -8.79 -16.15 -16.67
C LYS A 728 -7.45 -16.72 -17.15
N THR A 729 -6.87 -16.16 -18.22
CA THR A 729 -5.54 -16.51 -18.74
C THR A 729 -4.41 -15.96 -17.87
N LEU A 730 -4.66 -14.91 -17.08
CA LEU A 730 -3.67 -14.20 -16.27
C LEU A 730 -3.81 -14.48 -14.76
N TYR A 731 -5.03 -14.70 -14.28
CA TYR A 731 -5.33 -14.99 -12.87
C TYR A 731 -6.37 -16.12 -12.81
N ASP A 732 -6.15 -17.14 -11.97
CA ASP A 732 -7.01 -18.36 -11.90
C ASP A 732 -8.32 -18.09 -11.13
N ILE A 733 -9.11 -17.15 -11.67
CA ILE A 733 -10.37 -16.68 -11.09
C ILE A 733 -11.53 -17.20 -11.93
N ASN A 734 -12.40 -17.97 -11.27
CA ASN A 734 -13.63 -18.46 -11.86
C ASN A 734 -14.67 -17.34 -11.95
N GLN A 735 -14.80 -16.72 -13.12
CA GLN A 735 -15.93 -15.84 -13.41
C GLN A 735 -17.21 -16.67 -13.65
N ILE A 736 -18.30 -16.31 -12.95
CA ILE A 736 -19.62 -16.90 -13.17
C ILE A 736 -20.38 -16.05 -14.18
N GLU A 737 -20.23 -16.34 -15.48
CA GLU A 737 -20.85 -15.57 -16.56
C GLU A 737 -22.29 -15.99 -16.89
N LYS A 738 -22.69 -17.21 -16.50
CA LYS A 738 -24.00 -17.79 -16.80
C LYS A 738 -24.51 -18.61 -15.62
N GLY A 739 -25.77 -18.41 -15.24
CA GLY A 739 -26.43 -19.17 -14.18
C GLY A 739 -27.65 -18.43 -13.63
N ASN A 740 -28.46 -19.14 -12.84
CA ASN A 740 -29.51 -18.51 -12.06
C ASN A 740 -28.86 -17.81 -10.86
N TYR A 741 -29.07 -16.50 -10.71
CA TYR A 741 -28.51 -15.71 -9.61
C TYR A 741 -29.62 -15.03 -8.81
N GLN A 742 -29.38 -14.85 -7.51
CA GLN A 742 -30.22 -14.03 -6.66
C GLN A 742 -29.53 -12.69 -6.45
N LEU A 743 -30.07 -11.62 -7.05
CA LEU A 743 -29.61 -10.27 -6.76
C LEU A 743 -30.24 -9.81 -5.45
N THR A 744 -29.40 -9.59 -4.44
CA THR A 744 -29.81 -8.92 -3.20
C THR A 744 -29.14 -7.56 -3.15
N VAL A 745 -29.91 -6.50 -3.40
CA VAL A 745 -29.44 -5.12 -3.19
C VAL A 745 -29.58 -4.81 -1.70
N ARG A 746 -28.45 -4.60 -1.03
CA ARG A 746 -28.38 -4.12 0.36
C ARG A 746 -27.99 -2.65 0.33
N THR A 747 -28.49 -1.87 1.29
CA THR A 747 -27.95 -0.53 1.51
C THR A 747 -26.57 -0.67 2.14
N ALA A 748 -25.61 0.12 1.69
CA ALA A 748 -24.33 0.28 2.37
C ALA A 748 -24.53 0.93 3.75
N ALA A 749 -23.46 1.04 4.54
CA ALA A 749 -23.49 1.90 5.71
C ALA A 749 -23.74 3.35 5.30
N ASP A 750 -24.52 4.08 6.08
CA ASP A 750 -24.76 5.49 5.82
C ASP A 750 -23.47 6.29 6.08
N TYR A 751 -22.94 6.92 5.03
CA TYR A 751 -21.74 7.74 5.06
C TYR A 751 -22.04 9.25 4.91
N GLY A 752 -23.28 9.59 4.60
CA GLY A 752 -23.74 10.96 4.47
C GLY A 752 -25.26 11.09 4.46
N ALA A 753 -25.74 12.32 4.52
CA ALA A 753 -27.15 12.65 4.44
C ALA A 753 -27.43 13.56 3.25
N SER A 754 -28.44 13.21 2.45
CA SER A 754 -28.88 14.07 1.35
C SER A 754 -29.64 15.29 1.90
N ASP A 755 -29.17 16.47 1.56
CA ASP A 755 -29.88 17.73 1.74
C ASP A 755 -31.15 17.72 0.88
N LYS A 756 -32.31 17.85 1.53
CA LYS A 756 -33.62 17.75 0.86
C LYS A 756 -33.93 18.90 -0.09
N ILE A 757 -33.19 20.02 0.00
CA ILE A 757 -33.40 21.22 -0.82
C ILE A 757 -32.45 21.21 -2.00
N THR A 758 -31.18 20.92 -1.75
CA THR A 758 -30.13 20.98 -2.79
C THR A 758 -29.89 19.63 -3.49
N GLY A 759 -30.39 18.54 -2.91
CA GLY A 759 -30.09 17.17 -3.34
C GLY A 759 -28.65 16.74 -3.03
N ARG A 760 -27.89 17.57 -2.32
CA ARG A 760 -26.47 17.38 -2.04
C ARG A 760 -26.24 16.29 -1.00
N LEU A 761 -25.38 15.31 -1.26
CA LEU A 761 -24.92 14.40 -0.22
C LEU A 761 -23.89 15.09 0.69
N ALA A 762 -24.27 15.41 1.92
CA ALA A 762 -23.31 15.87 2.92
C ALA A 762 -22.64 14.66 3.57
N LEU A 763 -21.35 14.46 3.33
CA LEU A 763 -20.56 13.43 4.00
C LEU A 763 -20.46 13.78 5.49
N THR A 764 -20.96 12.90 6.35
CA THR A 764 -20.98 13.10 7.81
C THR A 764 -20.16 12.07 8.55
N ARG A 765 -19.63 11.06 7.84
CA ARG A 765 -18.88 9.96 8.41
C ARG A 765 -17.78 9.49 7.47
N GLN A 766 -16.64 9.13 8.06
CA GLN A 766 -15.54 8.42 7.42
C GLN A 766 -15.28 7.14 8.21
N PHE A 767 -14.75 6.14 7.53
CA PHE A 767 -14.49 4.81 8.08
C PHE A 767 -13.10 4.37 7.66
N ASN A 768 -12.41 3.67 8.54
CA ASN A 768 -11.31 2.83 8.10
C ASN A 768 -11.88 1.65 7.31
N THR A 769 -11.18 1.16 6.29
CA THR A 769 -11.67 0.02 5.49
C THR A 769 -11.82 -1.25 6.33
N ASN A 770 -10.95 -1.40 7.33
CA ASN A 770 -10.98 -2.45 8.35
C ASN A 770 -11.96 -2.18 9.50
N ASP A 771 -12.68 -1.05 9.47
CA ASP A 771 -13.82 -0.88 10.36
C ASP A 771 -14.94 -1.82 9.93
N ARG A 772 -15.58 -2.41 10.93
CA ARG A 772 -16.70 -3.31 10.71
C ARG A 772 -17.97 -2.48 10.65
N LEU A 773 -18.69 -2.52 9.56
CA LEU A 773 -19.95 -1.77 9.41
C LEU A 773 -21.11 -2.57 10.01
N SER A 774 -20.90 -3.07 11.23
CA SER A 774 -21.83 -3.90 12.01
C SER A 774 -21.52 -3.75 13.49
N GLN A 775 -22.49 -4.07 14.36
CA GLN A 775 -22.34 -3.98 15.81
C GLN A 775 -21.29 -4.97 16.32
N GLN A 776 -20.10 -4.47 16.67
CA GLN A 776 -18.99 -5.29 17.15
C GLN A 776 -18.05 -4.46 18.03
N VAL A 777 -17.16 -5.13 18.75
CA VAL A 777 -16.18 -4.48 19.63
C VAL A 777 -14.77 -5.01 19.40
N GLY A 778 -13.77 -4.23 19.80
CA GLY A 778 -12.36 -4.55 19.67
C GLY A 778 -11.51 -3.90 20.75
N ILE A 779 -10.23 -4.25 20.81
CA ILE A 779 -9.26 -3.76 21.78
C ILE A 779 -8.15 -3.05 21.03
N ALA A 780 -8.00 -1.74 21.20
CA ALA A 780 -6.86 -1.00 20.68
C ALA A 780 -5.76 -0.90 21.74
N VAL A 781 -4.53 -1.25 21.38
CA VAL A 781 -3.37 -1.05 22.27
C VAL A 781 -2.99 0.43 22.27
N SER A 782 -2.94 1.05 23.45
CA SER A 782 -2.60 2.48 23.60
C SER A 782 -1.22 2.80 23.03
N THR A 783 -1.03 4.04 22.53
CA THR A 783 0.28 4.56 22.11
C THR A 783 1.31 4.55 23.23
N THR A 784 0.87 4.57 24.49
CA THR A 784 1.73 4.58 25.67
C THR A 784 2.03 3.19 26.23
N ALA A 785 1.50 2.11 25.65
CA ALA A 785 1.52 0.77 26.26
C ALA A 785 2.92 0.12 26.31
N SER A 786 3.78 0.38 25.32
CA SER A 786 5.09 -0.28 25.23
C SER A 786 5.98 0.09 26.42
N GLY A 787 6.55 -0.92 27.08
CA GLY A 787 7.36 -0.77 28.30
C GLY A 787 6.62 -0.22 29.52
N SER A 788 5.35 0.16 29.40
CA SER A 788 4.58 0.78 30.48
C SER A 788 3.74 -0.22 31.28
N ILE A 789 3.52 -1.43 30.76
CA ILE A 789 2.72 -2.47 31.40
C ILE A 789 3.54 -3.05 32.57
N PRO A 790 3.09 -2.89 33.82
CA PRO A 790 3.68 -3.57 34.96
C PRO A 790 3.35 -5.07 34.90
N ASP A 791 4.25 -5.90 35.44
CA ASP A 791 3.95 -7.31 35.67
C ASP A 791 2.75 -7.49 36.61
N GLY A 792 1.90 -8.49 36.34
CA GLY A 792 0.66 -8.75 37.06
C GLY A 792 -0.50 -7.81 36.71
N ALA A 793 -0.35 -6.92 35.73
CA ALA A 793 -1.46 -6.09 35.25
C ALA A 793 -2.56 -6.97 34.63
N THR A 794 -3.84 -6.63 34.82
CA THR A 794 -4.95 -7.49 34.37
C THR A 794 -6.01 -6.74 33.55
N PHE A 795 -6.77 -7.51 32.76
CA PHE A 795 -8.04 -7.11 32.15
C PHE A 795 -8.99 -8.30 32.08
N THR A 796 -10.29 -8.05 31.91
CA THR A 796 -11.32 -9.11 31.94
C THR A 796 -12.21 -9.05 30.72
N LEU A 797 -12.54 -10.22 30.18
CA LEU A 797 -13.54 -10.40 29.11
C LEU A 797 -14.60 -11.41 29.55
N SER A 798 -15.86 -11.22 29.15
CA SER A 798 -16.95 -12.17 29.39
C SER A 798 -17.91 -12.26 28.20
N ASP A 799 -18.44 -13.45 27.93
CA ASP A 799 -19.51 -13.69 26.94
C ASP A 799 -20.93 -13.49 27.53
N GLY A 800 -21.03 -12.86 28.71
CA GLY A 800 -22.28 -12.66 29.44
C GLY A 800 -22.59 -13.75 30.48
N GLY A 801 -21.83 -14.85 30.51
CA GLY A 801 -21.98 -15.92 31.50
C GLY A 801 -20.83 -16.00 32.51
N ARG A 802 -19.58 -16.06 32.04
CA ARG A 802 -18.39 -16.21 32.91
C ARG A 802 -17.29 -15.20 32.53
N PRO A 803 -16.79 -14.38 33.46
CA PRO A 803 -15.63 -13.55 33.20
C PRO A 803 -14.35 -14.38 33.22
N VAL A 804 -13.47 -14.12 32.25
CA VAL A 804 -12.10 -14.63 32.20
C VAL A 804 -11.16 -13.45 32.38
N THR A 805 -10.29 -13.54 33.40
CA THR A 805 -9.27 -12.53 33.67
C THR A 805 -7.97 -12.91 32.98
N PHE A 806 -7.45 -11.99 32.20
CA PHE A 806 -6.16 -12.06 31.55
C PHE A 806 -5.16 -11.27 32.38
N GLU A 807 -3.96 -11.82 32.57
CA GLU A 807 -2.88 -11.23 33.35
C GLU A 807 -1.63 -11.12 32.48
N PHE A 808 -1.05 -9.92 32.40
CA PHE A 808 0.21 -9.69 31.72
C PHE A 808 1.35 -10.25 32.55
N ASP A 809 2.10 -11.15 31.91
CA ASP A 809 3.31 -11.77 32.43
C ASP A 809 4.50 -11.15 31.68
N VAL A 810 5.15 -10.18 32.32
CA VAL A 810 6.16 -9.32 31.69
C VAL A 810 7.56 -9.83 32.03
N TYR A 811 8.33 -10.25 31.02
CA TYR A 811 9.62 -10.91 31.24
C TYR A 811 10.81 -10.27 30.50
N SER A 812 12.04 -10.56 30.95
CA SER A 812 13.27 -10.13 30.27
C SER A 812 14.02 -11.29 29.59
N GLY A 813 14.03 -11.30 28.26
CA GLY A 813 14.84 -12.22 27.44
C GLY A 813 14.16 -13.53 27.07
N VAL A 814 14.05 -14.46 28.03
CA VAL A 814 13.40 -15.76 27.81
C VAL A 814 12.09 -15.76 28.58
N ALA A 815 11.00 -16.17 27.92
CA ALA A 815 9.73 -16.40 28.60
C ALA A 815 10.02 -17.28 29.82
N PRO A 816 9.70 -16.83 31.05
CA PRO A 816 10.09 -17.59 32.23
C PRO A 816 9.41 -18.94 32.13
N ALA A 817 10.00 -19.95 32.77
CA ALA A 817 9.31 -21.22 32.97
C ALA A 817 8.18 -21.10 34.00
N ILE A 818 7.43 -19.96 33.99
CA ILE A 818 6.48 -19.39 34.98
C ILE A 818 7.13 -18.32 35.89
N PRO A 819 6.60 -17.08 35.94
CA PRO A 819 6.22 -16.42 37.18
C PRO A 819 4.74 -16.71 37.43
N ALA A 820 4.33 -16.74 38.69
CA ALA A 820 3.04 -17.25 39.11
C ALA A 820 1.89 -16.31 38.74
N VAL A 821 1.48 -16.32 37.45
CA VAL A 821 0.15 -15.84 37.03
C VAL A 821 -0.85 -16.36 38.05
N GLN A 822 -1.65 -15.45 38.61
CA GLN A 822 -2.52 -15.80 39.71
C GLN A 822 -3.41 -16.97 39.29
N SER A 823 -3.56 -17.97 40.17
CA SER A 823 -4.35 -19.17 39.88
C SER A 823 -5.76 -18.78 39.42
N GLY A 824 -6.15 -19.20 38.21
CA GLY A 824 -7.41 -18.86 37.57
C GLY A 824 -7.34 -17.79 36.48
N ASN A 825 -6.23 -17.04 36.38
CA ASN A 825 -6.00 -16.08 35.31
C ASN A 825 -5.34 -16.73 34.09
N VAL A 826 -5.53 -16.11 32.92
CA VAL A 826 -4.90 -16.52 31.65
C VAL A 826 -3.70 -15.61 31.37
N ALA A 827 -2.54 -16.22 31.15
CA ALA A 827 -1.31 -15.49 30.87
C ALA A 827 -1.36 -14.77 29.51
N VAL A 828 -0.93 -13.51 29.50
CA VAL A 828 -0.55 -12.73 28.32
C VAL A 828 0.94 -12.43 28.43
N SER A 829 1.76 -13.39 28.01
CA SER A 829 3.22 -13.27 28.13
C SER A 829 3.76 -12.28 27.10
N ILE A 830 4.43 -11.24 27.57
CA ILE A 830 5.05 -10.21 26.74
C ILE A 830 6.47 -9.92 27.23
N ALA A 831 7.37 -9.62 26.30
CA ALA A 831 8.69 -9.13 26.67
C ALA A 831 8.57 -7.73 27.32
N ALA A 832 9.44 -7.40 28.28
CA ALA A 832 9.48 -6.10 28.95
C ALA A 832 9.68 -4.91 27.99
N ASN A 833 10.18 -5.19 26.80
CA ASN A 833 10.37 -4.22 25.73
C ASN A 833 9.36 -4.39 24.57
N ALA A 834 8.31 -5.21 24.69
CA ALA A 834 7.36 -5.47 23.61
C ALA A 834 6.76 -4.18 22.99
N THR A 835 6.74 -4.14 21.66
CA THR A 835 6.03 -3.13 20.86
C THR A 835 4.52 -3.29 21.01
N ARG A 836 3.76 -2.25 20.63
CA ARG A 836 2.30 -2.28 20.63
C ARG A 836 1.72 -3.42 19.78
N GLN A 837 2.39 -3.75 18.67
CA GLN A 837 1.98 -4.84 17.79
C GLN A 837 2.23 -6.21 18.44
N GLU A 838 3.39 -6.40 19.07
CA GLU A 838 3.70 -7.61 19.84
C GLU A 838 2.71 -7.80 21.00
N ILE A 839 2.32 -6.71 21.67
CA ILE A 839 1.29 -6.72 22.73
C ILE A 839 -0.07 -7.12 22.14
N ALA A 840 -0.50 -6.52 21.03
CA ALA A 840 -1.76 -6.86 20.37
C ALA A 840 -1.79 -8.33 19.94
N LEU A 841 -0.67 -8.82 19.38
CA LEU A 841 -0.48 -10.21 18.99
C LEU A 841 -0.55 -11.15 20.20
N ALA A 842 0.09 -10.81 21.32
CA ALA A 842 0.04 -11.60 22.54
C ALA A 842 -1.39 -11.70 23.10
N ILE A 843 -2.15 -10.58 23.08
CA ILE A 843 -3.57 -10.56 23.46
C ILE A 843 -4.39 -11.45 22.53
N ARG A 844 -4.23 -11.29 21.20
CA ARG A 844 -4.91 -12.12 20.18
C ARG A 844 -4.63 -13.61 20.39
N ASN A 845 -3.37 -13.97 20.63
CA ASN A 845 -2.95 -15.35 20.87
C ASN A 845 -3.52 -15.92 22.17
N ALA A 846 -3.52 -15.13 23.25
CA ALA A 846 -4.12 -15.54 24.52
C ALA A 846 -5.62 -15.82 24.37
N ILE A 847 -6.36 -14.96 23.66
CA ILE A 847 -7.79 -15.15 23.39
C ILE A 847 -8.05 -16.40 22.53
N ASN A 848 -7.22 -16.63 21.51
CA ASN A 848 -7.34 -17.79 20.64
C ASN A 848 -6.76 -19.09 21.23
N SER A 849 -6.22 -19.05 22.45
CA SER A 849 -5.62 -20.24 23.09
C SER A 849 -6.66 -21.34 23.36
N PRO A 850 -6.28 -22.64 23.31
CA PRO A 850 -7.21 -23.73 23.60
C PRO A 850 -7.90 -23.61 24.96
N THR A 851 -7.19 -23.07 25.96
CA THR A 851 -7.72 -22.80 27.30
C THR A 851 -8.88 -21.80 27.24
N VAL A 852 -8.69 -20.65 26.57
CA VAL A 852 -9.75 -19.64 26.45
C VAL A 852 -10.88 -20.13 25.56
N GLN A 853 -10.60 -20.82 24.45
CA GLN A 853 -11.64 -21.39 23.57
C GLN A 853 -12.55 -22.41 24.28
N SER A 854 -12.09 -23.02 25.37
CA SER A 854 -12.90 -23.89 26.21
C SER A 854 -13.85 -23.11 27.15
N LEU A 855 -13.50 -21.87 27.50
CA LEU A 855 -14.20 -21.00 28.44
C LEU A 855 -15.10 -19.97 27.77
N LEU A 856 -14.58 -19.27 26.76
CA LEU A 856 -15.26 -18.26 25.95
C LEU A 856 -15.34 -18.75 24.50
N LYS A 857 -16.51 -18.59 23.87
CA LYS A 857 -16.73 -18.94 22.46
C LYS A 857 -16.55 -17.73 21.55
N ILE A 858 -15.44 -17.03 21.71
CA ILE A 858 -15.02 -15.89 20.88
C ILE A 858 -13.71 -16.21 20.18
N SER A 859 -13.45 -15.60 19.03
CA SER A 859 -12.11 -15.58 18.43
C SER A 859 -11.62 -14.15 18.27
N ALA A 860 -10.33 -13.98 18.04
CA ALA A 860 -9.71 -12.69 17.83
C ALA A 860 -8.82 -12.69 16.57
N SER A 861 -8.75 -11.54 15.90
CA SER A 861 -7.77 -11.26 14.85
C SER A 861 -7.19 -9.85 15.04
N LEU A 862 -6.07 -9.55 14.40
CA LEU A 862 -5.59 -8.17 14.28
C LEU A 862 -6.23 -7.50 13.05
N ALA A 863 -6.40 -6.17 13.11
CA ALA A 863 -6.78 -5.40 11.93
C ALA A 863 -5.70 -5.56 10.84
N GLY A 864 -6.06 -5.88 9.59
CA GLY A 864 -5.11 -6.13 8.51
C GLY A 864 -4.25 -7.39 8.69
N GLU A 865 -4.63 -8.32 9.58
CA GLU A 865 -3.91 -9.57 9.77
C GLU A 865 -3.92 -10.42 8.48
N MET A 866 -2.74 -10.78 7.99
CA MET A 866 -2.58 -11.66 6.84
C MET A 866 -2.36 -13.10 7.34
N THR A 867 -3.39 -13.96 7.30
CA THR A 867 -3.27 -15.38 7.65
C THR A 867 -3.33 -16.27 6.42
N ASN A 868 -2.22 -16.94 6.09
CA ASN A 868 -2.28 -18.14 5.26
C ASN A 868 -2.54 -19.35 6.18
N GLY A 869 -3.45 -20.24 5.79
CA GLY A 869 -3.82 -21.42 6.57
C GLY A 869 -2.69 -22.44 6.66
N THR A 870 -1.70 -22.20 7.51
CA THR A 870 -0.87 -23.14 8.30
C THR A 870 0.24 -22.33 8.96
N LEU A 871 0.21 -22.24 10.30
CA LEU A 871 1.23 -21.56 11.11
C LEU A 871 2.52 -22.40 11.14
N SER A 872 3.44 -22.17 10.20
CA SER A 872 4.79 -22.74 10.30
C SER A 872 5.85 -21.79 9.72
N GLY A 873 6.65 -21.17 10.61
CA GLY A 873 7.95 -20.55 10.33
C GLY A 873 7.92 -19.11 9.80
N ASP A 874 8.56 -18.19 10.52
CA ASP A 874 8.88 -16.80 10.12
C ASP A 874 7.74 -15.93 9.58
N VAL A 875 6.58 -15.95 10.24
CA VAL A 875 5.53 -14.96 9.96
C VAL A 875 5.98 -13.59 10.47
N ARG A 876 6.48 -12.75 9.56
CA ARG A 876 6.60 -11.28 9.69
C ARG A 876 5.34 -10.78 10.39
N LEU A 877 5.43 -9.92 11.39
CA LEU A 877 4.26 -9.46 12.17
C LEU A 877 3.22 -8.83 11.20
N THR A 878 2.16 -9.56 10.86
CA THR A 878 1.13 -9.09 9.92
C THR A 878 -0.09 -8.57 10.70
N GLY A 879 -0.39 -7.28 10.59
CA GLY A 879 -1.56 -6.64 11.19
C GLY A 879 -1.24 -5.51 12.18
N GLY A 880 -2.21 -4.64 12.40
CA GLY A 880 -2.08 -3.41 13.20
C GLY A 880 -2.19 -3.62 14.71
N THR A 881 -2.36 -2.51 15.43
CA THR A 881 -2.42 -2.46 16.91
C THR A 881 -3.83 -2.62 17.48
N VAL A 882 -4.79 -3.07 16.67
CA VAL A 882 -6.19 -3.24 17.04
C VAL A 882 -6.55 -4.72 16.95
N VAL A 883 -6.98 -5.30 18.07
CA VAL A 883 -7.52 -6.66 18.17
C VAL A 883 -9.02 -6.61 17.91
N GLN A 884 -9.47 -7.19 16.82
CA GLN A 884 -10.88 -7.40 16.50
C GLN A 884 -11.38 -8.64 17.23
N LEU A 885 -12.51 -8.52 17.95
CA LEU A 885 -13.10 -9.63 18.69
C LEU A 885 -14.34 -10.14 17.97
N HIS A 886 -14.36 -11.42 17.62
CA HIS A 886 -15.46 -12.08 16.91
C HIS A 886 -16.33 -12.85 17.89
N GLY A 887 -17.61 -12.45 17.96
CA GLY A 887 -18.59 -13.03 18.88
C GLY A 887 -19.11 -12.01 19.90
N GLN A 888 -20.04 -12.44 20.76
CA GLN A 888 -20.61 -11.59 21.80
C GLN A 888 -19.64 -11.50 22.99
N ILE A 889 -19.27 -10.27 23.36
CA ILE A 889 -18.28 -10.03 24.40
C ILE A 889 -18.55 -8.72 25.14
N THR A 890 -18.31 -8.71 26.45
CA THR A 890 -18.42 -7.58 27.36
C THR A 890 -17.21 -7.54 28.31
N THR A 891 -16.91 -6.37 28.89
CA THR A 891 -15.92 -6.26 29.98
C THR A 891 -16.60 -6.12 31.36
N GLY A 892 -17.85 -5.66 31.40
CA GLY A 892 -18.67 -5.52 32.60
C GLY A 892 -19.84 -6.51 32.69
N THR A 893 -20.38 -6.68 33.89
CA THR A 893 -21.59 -7.50 34.16
C THR A 893 -22.89 -6.85 33.68
N ASP A 894 -22.85 -5.56 33.37
CA ASP A 894 -23.94 -4.77 32.80
C ASP A 894 -23.99 -4.82 31.27
N GLY A 895 -23.13 -5.62 30.64
CA GLY A 895 -22.99 -5.70 29.19
C GLY A 895 -22.18 -4.55 28.58
N SER A 896 -21.56 -3.69 29.40
CA SER A 896 -20.71 -2.62 28.90
C SER A 896 -19.32 -3.13 28.46
N PHE A 897 -18.85 -2.60 27.33
CA PHE A 897 -17.48 -2.82 26.86
C PHE A 897 -16.66 -1.55 27.09
N GLN A 898 -16.02 -1.45 28.25
CA GLN A 898 -15.19 -0.32 28.69
C GLN A 898 -13.98 -0.80 29.50
N PHE A 899 -12.83 -0.16 29.30
CA PHE A 899 -11.65 -0.32 30.15
C PHE A 899 -11.46 0.93 31.02
N PRO A 900 -10.86 0.84 32.23
CA PRO A 900 -10.50 2.01 33.03
C PRO A 900 -9.61 3.02 32.27
N ALA A 901 -9.81 4.32 32.52
CA ALA A 901 -9.19 5.42 31.75
C ALA A 901 -7.66 5.52 31.85
N ASN A 902 -7.04 4.86 32.83
CA ASN A 902 -5.59 4.81 33.07
C ASN A 902 -4.94 3.51 32.57
N THR A 903 -5.63 2.75 31.71
CA THR A 903 -5.14 1.47 31.20
C THR A 903 -4.41 1.62 29.87
N PHE A 904 -3.59 0.62 29.55
CA PHE A 904 -2.85 0.51 28.29
C PHE A 904 -3.69 -0.07 27.14
N LEU A 905 -4.99 -0.31 27.37
CA LEU A 905 -5.97 -0.81 26.39
C LEU A 905 -7.14 0.17 26.23
N LEU A 906 -7.62 0.34 25.01
CA LEU A 906 -8.76 1.22 24.69
C LEU A 906 -9.88 0.39 24.03
N PRO A 907 -11.14 0.58 24.44
CA PRO A 907 -12.24 -0.13 23.81
C PRO A 907 -12.51 0.49 22.43
N VAL A 908 -12.69 -0.35 21.42
CA VAL A 908 -13.16 0.04 20.09
C VAL A 908 -14.58 -0.50 19.93
N LYS A 909 -15.49 0.32 19.44
CA LYS A 909 -16.88 -0.05 19.19
C LYS A 909 -17.24 0.34 17.76
N TRP A 910 -17.72 -0.63 17.02
CA TRP A 910 -18.22 -0.47 15.67
C TRP A 910 -19.72 -0.77 15.65
N GLY A 911 -20.45 -0.15 14.74
CA GLY A 911 -21.89 -0.29 14.61
C GLY A 911 -22.70 0.28 15.79
N GLY A 912 -23.74 1.04 15.48
CA GLY A 912 -24.62 1.69 16.47
C GLY A 912 -25.56 2.69 15.82
N GLU A 913 -26.46 3.29 16.59
CA GLU A 913 -27.28 4.40 16.08
C GLU A 913 -26.40 5.63 15.81
N SER A 914 -26.25 5.98 14.54
CA SER A 914 -25.35 7.04 14.08
C SER A 914 -26.03 8.42 13.99
N GLY A 915 -27.24 8.59 14.54
CA GLY A 915 -28.08 9.76 14.28
C GLY A 915 -28.70 9.80 12.88
N LEU A 916 -28.22 8.96 11.95
CA LEU A 916 -28.78 8.74 10.61
C LEU A 916 -29.52 7.40 10.47
N GLY A 917 -29.28 6.47 11.39
CA GLY A 917 -29.85 5.12 11.40
C GLY A 917 -28.92 4.11 12.07
N GLU A 918 -29.37 2.85 12.13
CA GLU A 918 -28.52 1.73 12.55
C GLU A 918 -27.53 1.34 11.44
N ASP A 919 -26.25 1.28 11.80
CA ASP A 919 -25.17 0.85 10.90
C ASP A 919 -25.14 -0.68 10.74
N LEU A 920 -25.76 -1.15 9.65
CA LEU A 920 -25.93 -2.57 9.31
C LEU A 920 -25.30 -2.93 7.95
N GLY A 921 -24.27 -2.19 7.51
CA GLY A 921 -23.65 -2.35 6.20
C GLY A 921 -23.06 -3.75 5.97
N ASP A 922 -22.17 -4.19 6.86
CA ASP A 922 -21.47 -5.47 6.79
C ASP A 922 -22.28 -6.63 7.40
N SER A 923 -23.43 -6.35 8.02
CA SER A 923 -24.24 -7.36 8.69
C SER A 923 -25.03 -8.19 7.67
N ASP A 924 -24.96 -9.52 7.81
CA ASP A 924 -25.82 -10.39 7.04
C ASP A 924 -27.28 -10.24 7.47
N ARG A 925 -28.10 -9.77 6.53
CA ARG A 925 -29.54 -9.65 6.74
C ARG A 925 -30.18 -11.02 6.54
N THR A 926 -30.49 -11.69 7.64
CA THR A 926 -31.33 -12.89 7.59
C THR A 926 -32.74 -12.49 7.15
N ARG A 927 -33.28 -13.18 6.13
CA ARG A 927 -34.70 -13.07 5.75
C ARG A 927 -35.45 -14.28 6.31
N PRO A 928 -36.01 -14.20 7.51
CA PRO A 928 -36.83 -15.30 8.00
C PRO A 928 -38.05 -15.46 7.09
N GLN A 929 -38.19 -16.62 6.44
CA GLN A 929 -39.50 -17.06 5.96
C GLN A 929 -40.30 -17.52 7.19
N GLY A 930 -40.95 -16.59 7.88
CA GLY A 930 -41.77 -16.90 9.04
C GLY A 930 -42.99 -17.73 8.69
N ALA A 931 -43.44 -18.57 9.62
CA ALA A 931 -44.73 -19.27 9.55
C ALA A 931 -45.70 -18.65 10.55
N LEU A 932 -46.92 -18.33 10.12
CA LEU A 932 -48.01 -17.93 11.01
C LEU A 932 -48.77 -19.19 11.45
N LEU A 933 -48.88 -19.41 12.76
CA LEU A 933 -49.64 -20.53 13.33
C LEU A 933 -50.91 -19.99 13.99
N LEU A 934 -52.07 -20.42 13.50
CA LEU A 934 -53.39 -20.20 14.10
C LEU A 934 -53.83 -21.53 14.72
N THR A 935 -53.57 -21.67 16.02
CA THR A 935 -53.78 -22.92 16.77
C THR A 935 -54.78 -22.74 17.90
N GLY A 936 -55.74 -23.65 18.05
CA GLY A 936 -56.56 -23.75 19.26
C GLY A 936 -57.56 -22.60 19.48
N ASN A 937 -58.01 -21.92 18.41
CA ASN A 937 -58.91 -20.77 18.55
C ASN A 937 -60.39 -21.18 18.39
N THR A 938 -61.28 -20.47 19.08
CA THR A 938 -62.73 -20.53 18.83
C THR A 938 -63.20 -19.18 18.28
N ILE A 939 -63.66 -19.18 17.02
CA ILE A 939 -64.07 -17.97 16.30
C ILE A 939 -65.53 -18.12 15.87
N THR A 940 -66.40 -17.24 16.35
CA THR A 940 -67.84 -17.30 16.05
C THR A 940 -68.46 -15.94 15.76
N ASN A 941 -69.57 -15.92 15.02
CA ASN A 941 -70.38 -14.72 14.71
C ASN A 941 -69.62 -13.58 14.01
N SER A 942 -68.64 -13.92 13.19
CA SER A 942 -67.96 -12.93 12.34
C SER A 942 -68.90 -12.45 11.24
N LEU A 943 -68.86 -11.14 10.95
CA LEU A 943 -69.65 -10.52 9.88
C LEU A 943 -69.24 -11.00 8.47
N GLN A 944 -68.01 -11.48 8.32
CA GLN A 944 -67.47 -12.04 7.07
C GLN A 944 -67.05 -13.51 7.27
N TYR A 945 -65.79 -13.83 6.97
CA TYR A 945 -65.17 -15.11 7.29
C TYR A 945 -64.70 -15.13 8.75
N GLY A 946 -64.67 -16.30 9.38
CA GLY A 946 -64.05 -16.46 10.69
C GLY A 946 -62.53 -16.31 10.63
N ILE A 947 -61.90 -16.95 9.65
CA ILE A 947 -60.47 -16.77 9.37
C ILE A 947 -60.33 -16.32 7.93
N ASP A 948 -59.77 -15.13 7.71
CA ASP A 948 -59.48 -14.62 6.37
C ASP A 948 -57.96 -14.52 6.17
N VAL A 949 -57.44 -15.36 5.28
CA VAL A 949 -56.03 -15.41 4.91
C VAL A 949 -55.90 -14.83 3.52
N THR A 950 -55.32 -13.64 3.42
CA THR A 950 -55.12 -12.95 2.16
C THR A 950 -53.65 -12.67 1.90
N ALA A 951 -53.27 -12.58 0.63
CA ALA A 951 -51.96 -12.04 0.24
C ALA A 951 -51.88 -10.56 0.64
N GLY A 952 -50.77 -10.14 1.25
CA GLY A 952 -50.53 -8.74 1.58
C GLY A 952 -50.42 -7.85 0.34
N ASN A 953 -50.79 -6.58 0.45
CA ASN A 953 -50.67 -5.62 -0.65
C ASN A 953 -49.22 -5.49 -1.13
N ARG A 954 -48.99 -5.60 -2.45
CA ARG A 954 -47.69 -5.28 -3.08
C ARG A 954 -47.36 -3.78 -3.01
N ASP A 955 -48.37 -2.93 -2.90
CA ASP A 955 -48.28 -1.48 -2.83
C ASP A 955 -48.97 -0.96 -1.57
N GLN A 956 -48.19 -0.33 -0.67
CA GLN A 956 -48.66 0.21 0.61
C GLN A 956 -48.80 1.73 0.60
N LEU A 957 -48.96 2.37 -0.56
CA LEU A 957 -49.23 3.82 -0.67
C LEU A 957 -50.39 4.31 0.23
N ALA A 958 -51.33 3.43 0.58
CA ALA A 958 -52.46 3.75 1.45
C ALA A 958 -52.17 3.80 2.97
N ILE A 959 -51.00 3.35 3.45
CA ILE A 959 -50.66 3.32 4.90
C ILE A 959 -49.88 4.57 5.34
N GLY A 960 -49.53 5.46 4.39
CA GLY A 960 -48.90 6.75 4.69
C GLY A 960 -47.38 6.67 4.89
N GLY A 961 -46.66 7.39 4.04
CA GLY A 961 -45.32 7.94 4.27
C GLY A 961 -44.15 6.98 4.59
N THR A 962 -43.26 6.81 3.60
CA THR A 962 -41.85 6.35 3.77
C THR A 962 -41.62 4.87 4.10
N VAL A 963 -42.48 3.97 3.63
CA VAL A 963 -42.17 2.53 3.58
C VAL A 963 -42.26 2.06 2.13
N GLY A 964 -41.29 2.48 1.31
CA GLY A 964 -41.16 2.01 -0.06
C GLY A 964 -40.85 0.51 -0.09
N ASN A 965 -41.63 -0.25 -0.89
CA ASN A 965 -41.37 -1.62 -1.34
C ASN A 965 -40.66 -2.55 -0.35
N ARG A 966 -41.07 -2.60 0.92
CA ARG A 966 -40.56 -3.64 1.83
C ARG A 966 -41.33 -4.94 1.58
N PRO A 967 -40.64 -6.05 1.23
CA PRO A 967 -41.32 -7.33 1.02
C PRO A 967 -41.93 -7.86 2.32
N TYR A 968 -43.19 -8.29 2.26
CA TYR A 968 -43.86 -9.13 3.27
C TYR A 968 -43.85 -10.60 2.79
N PRO A 969 -44.03 -11.60 3.68
CA PRO A 969 -43.35 -12.88 3.61
C PRO A 969 -43.67 -13.71 2.37
N GLY A 970 -42.63 -14.40 1.86
CA GLY A 970 -42.79 -15.65 1.13
C GLY A 970 -42.52 -15.64 -0.38
N SER A 971 -41.76 -14.72 -0.95
CA SER A 971 -41.24 -14.99 -2.31
C SER A 971 -40.36 -16.25 -2.25
N PRO A 972 -40.53 -17.24 -3.13
CA PRO A 972 -39.67 -18.41 -3.17
C PRO A 972 -38.24 -17.95 -3.44
N ILE A 973 -37.29 -18.41 -2.63
CA ILE A 973 -35.88 -18.13 -2.87
C ILE A 973 -35.44 -19.01 -4.05
N ALA A 974 -34.79 -18.40 -5.04
CA ALA A 974 -34.25 -19.10 -6.19
C ALA A 974 -32.99 -19.87 -5.78
N PHE A 975 -33.16 -21.12 -5.36
CA PHE A 975 -32.05 -22.03 -5.08
C PHE A 975 -31.54 -22.69 -6.37
N PRO A 976 -30.33 -23.30 -6.36
CA PRO A 976 -29.82 -24.08 -7.49
C PRO A 976 -30.79 -25.18 -7.95
N THR A 977 -31.56 -25.75 -7.02
CA THR A 977 -32.70 -26.62 -7.30
C THR A 977 -33.93 -25.77 -7.66
N PRO A 978 -34.45 -25.84 -8.89
CA PRO A 978 -35.58 -25.01 -9.31
C PRO A 978 -36.85 -25.26 -8.48
N ASN A 979 -37.57 -24.18 -8.14
CA ASN A 979 -38.94 -24.21 -7.61
C ASN A 979 -39.93 -23.74 -8.70
N PRO A 980 -40.16 -24.53 -9.77
CA PRO A 980 -40.92 -24.10 -10.94
C PRO A 980 -42.39 -23.80 -10.64
N ASN A 981 -42.92 -24.34 -9.54
CA ASN A 981 -44.30 -24.14 -9.10
C ASN A 981 -44.44 -22.96 -8.11
N GLN A 982 -43.36 -22.20 -7.88
CA GLN A 982 -43.34 -21.02 -7.02
C GLN A 982 -43.90 -21.28 -5.61
N LEU A 983 -43.71 -22.49 -5.08
CA LEU A 983 -44.30 -22.91 -3.80
C LEU A 983 -43.64 -22.17 -2.63
N ALA A 984 -44.46 -21.59 -1.76
CA ALA A 984 -44.01 -20.90 -0.55
C ALA A 984 -44.76 -21.42 0.69
N PRO A 985 -44.09 -21.59 1.84
CA PRO A 985 -44.77 -21.88 3.11
C PRO A 985 -45.83 -20.83 3.43
N GLY A 986 -47.04 -21.26 3.77
CA GLY A 986 -48.15 -20.39 4.17
C GLY A 986 -48.51 -20.49 5.64
N VAL A 987 -49.69 -19.96 5.99
CA VAL A 987 -50.27 -20.09 7.33
C VAL A 987 -50.59 -21.55 7.67
N VAL A 988 -50.43 -21.92 8.94
CA VAL A 988 -50.86 -23.20 9.49
C VAL A 988 -52.06 -22.96 10.40
N ILE A 989 -53.22 -23.51 10.04
CA ILE A 989 -54.49 -23.37 10.75
C ILE A 989 -54.83 -24.75 11.33
N VAL A 990 -54.69 -24.89 12.65
CA VAL A 990 -54.81 -26.19 13.34
C VAL A 990 -55.73 -26.15 14.55
N SER A 991 -56.58 -27.17 14.73
CA SER A 991 -57.40 -27.33 15.94
C SER A 991 -58.26 -26.11 16.28
N ASN A 992 -58.86 -25.44 15.29
CA ASN A 992 -59.74 -24.30 15.52
C ASN A 992 -61.22 -24.67 15.36
N ILE A 993 -62.08 -24.10 16.20
CA ILE A 993 -63.53 -24.09 16.01
C ILE A 993 -63.90 -22.78 15.30
N VAL A 994 -64.53 -22.88 14.13
CA VAL A 994 -64.96 -21.74 13.31
C VAL A 994 -66.44 -21.90 12.99
N ALA A 995 -67.32 -21.16 13.68
CA ALA A 995 -68.76 -21.43 13.61
C ALA A 995 -69.67 -20.20 13.53
N SER A 996 -70.81 -20.34 12.86
CA SER A 996 -71.88 -19.32 12.80
C SER A 996 -71.43 -17.95 12.27
N ASN A 997 -70.51 -17.93 11.30
CA ASN A 997 -70.08 -16.72 10.60
C ASN A 997 -70.99 -16.45 9.39
N VAL A 998 -71.16 -15.18 9.00
CA VAL A 998 -72.18 -14.79 8.02
C VAL A 998 -71.81 -15.16 6.58
N VAL A 999 -70.53 -15.00 6.19
CA VAL A 999 -70.09 -15.27 4.81
C VAL A 999 -69.40 -16.64 4.69
N GLY A 1000 -68.69 -17.09 5.73
CA GLY A 1000 -68.08 -18.41 5.70
C GLY A 1000 -67.13 -18.72 6.85
N GLY A 1001 -66.54 -19.92 6.82
CA GLY A 1001 -65.58 -20.38 7.82
C GLY A 1001 -64.20 -19.77 7.59
N ILE A 1002 -63.44 -20.36 6.66
CA ILE A 1002 -62.06 -20.00 6.35
C ILE A 1002 -61.98 -19.55 4.89
N ARG A 1003 -61.36 -18.41 4.64
CA ARG A 1003 -60.98 -17.96 3.30
C ARG A 1003 -59.46 -18.00 3.16
N ILE A 1004 -58.98 -18.58 2.07
CA ILE A 1004 -57.55 -18.66 1.72
C ILE A 1004 -57.38 -18.14 0.30
N GLN A 1005 -56.90 -16.90 0.23
CA GLN A 1005 -56.73 -16.18 -1.01
C GLN A 1005 -55.24 -15.97 -1.30
N GLY A 1006 -54.78 -16.53 -2.41
CA GLY A 1006 -53.45 -16.24 -2.95
C GLY A 1006 -53.41 -14.93 -3.74
N ASP A 1007 -52.25 -14.60 -4.29
CA ASP A 1007 -52.12 -13.48 -5.24
C ASP A 1007 -52.42 -13.98 -6.66
N ALA A 1008 -53.11 -13.16 -7.47
CA ALA A 1008 -53.55 -13.49 -8.83
C ALA A 1008 -52.49 -13.22 -9.92
N GLY A 1009 -51.32 -12.67 -9.56
CA GLY A 1009 -50.23 -12.41 -10.49
C GLY A 1009 -49.62 -13.68 -11.11
N VAL A 1010 -49.14 -13.57 -12.35
CA VAL A 1010 -48.57 -14.69 -13.13
C VAL A 1010 -47.28 -15.26 -12.50
N ASP A 1011 -46.53 -14.41 -11.79
CA ASP A 1011 -45.30 -14.75 -11.05
C ASP A 1011 -45.47 -14.65 -9.53
N ALA A 1012 -46.70 -14.90 -9.04
CA ALA A 1012 -46.98 -14.84 -7.62
C ALA A 1012 -46.70 -16.18 -6.90
N PRO A 1013 -46.14 -16.15 -5.67
CA PRO A 1013 -45.95 -17.36 -4.88
C PRO A 1013 -47.25 -18.15 -4.69
N ALA A 1014 -47.17 -19.45 -4.93
CA ALA A 1014 -48.22 -20.41 -4.60
C ALA A 1014 -48.13 -20.76 -3.11
N GLN A 1015 -48.99 -20.12 -2.32
CA GLN A 1015 -49.02 -20.32 -0.86
C GLN A 1015 -49.52 -21.72 -0.50
N ILE A 1016 -48.68 -22.50 0.20
CA ILE A 1016 -49.06 -23.77 0.81
C ILE A 1016 -49.55 -23.50 2.24
N ALA A 1017 -50.81 -23.12 2.37
CA ALA A 1017 -51.46 -23.10 3.68
C ALA A 1017 -51.75 -24.55 4.14
N ARG A 1018 -51.61 -24.81 5.44
CA ARG A 1018 -51.90 -26.12 6.05
C ARG A 1018 -53.13 -25.98 6.93
N VAL A 1019 -54.22 -26.64 6.60
CA VAL A 1019 -55.49 -26.56 7.36
C VAL A 1019 -55.81 -27.94 7.91
N LEU A 1020 -55.61 -28.13 9.22
CA LEU A 1020 -55.68 -29.46 9.82
C LEU A 1020 -56.53 -29.52 11.09
N ASN A 1021 -57.36 -30.55 11.23
CA ASN A 1021 -58.18 -30.79 12.44
C ASN A 1021 -59.00 -29.57 12.89
N ASN A 1022 -59.61 -28.81 11.98
CA ASN A 1022 -60.53 -27.72 12.34
C ASN A 1022 -61.98 -28.19 12.31
N THR A 1023 -62.83 -27.62 13.15
CA THR A 1023 -64.28 -27.81 13.10
C THR A 1023 -64.93 -26.55 12.53
N ILE A 1024 -65.54 -26.67 11.36
CA ILE A 1024 -66.15 -25.56 10.62
C ILE A 1024 -67.65 -25.82 10.52
N TYR A 1025 -68.46 -24.93 11.12
CA TYR A 1025 -69.92 -25.10 11.21
C TYR A 1025 -70.67 -23.86 10.72
N GLY A 1026 -71.45 -24.03 9.66
CA GLY A 1026 -72.14 -22.92 8.98
C GLY A 1026 -73.53 -22.59 9.53
N VAL A 1027 -74.19 -21.67 8.83
CA VAL A 1027 -75.61 -21.29 8.96
C VAL A 1027 -76.47 -21.79 7.79
N ALA A 1028 -75.87 -22.53 6.85
CA ALA A 1028 -76.49 -23.14 5.67
C ALA A 1028 -77.25 -22.15 4.76
N SER A 1029 -76.76 -20.92 4.64
CA SER A 1029 -77.43 -19.83 3.91
C SER A 1029 -76.43 -18.96 3.12
N GLY A 1030 -76.02 -19.46 1.96
CA GLY A 1030 -75.05 -18.77 1.08
C GLY A 1030 -73.60 -18.77 1.58
N ASP A 1031 -73.32 -19.44 2.70
CA ASP A 1031 -72.03 -19.50 3.38
C ASP A 1031 -71.12 -20.62 2.85
N SER A 1032 -69.81 -20.35 2.82
CA SER A 1032 -68.79 -21.30 2.40
C SER A 1032 -67.91 -21.77 3.57
N GLY A 1033 -67.63 -23.07 3.67
CA GLY A 1033 -66.80 -23.63 4.75
C GLY A 1033 -65.33 -23.22 4.61
N ILE A 1034 -64.70 -23.68 3.54
CA ILE A 1034 -63.36 -23.24 3.13
C ILE A 1034 -63.44 -22.72 1.69
N LEU A 1035 -63.20 -21.43 1.51
CA LEU A 1035 -63.10 -20.80 0.20
C LEU A 1035 -61.63 -20.61 -0.18
N ILE A 1036 -61.22 -21.18 -1.31
CA ILE A 1036 -59.89 -21.04 -1.89
C ILE A 1036 -60.01 -20.14 -3.12
N GLU A 1037 -59.11 -19.17 -3.25
CA GLU A 1037 -59.11 -18.22 -4.35
C GLU A 1037 -57.70 -17.93 -4.87
N ASN A 1038 -57.63 -17.48 -6.13
CA ASN A 1038 -56.39 -17.14 -6.83
C ASN A 1038 -55.36 -18.30 -6.80
N ASN A 1039 -54.05 -18.01 -6.71
CA ASN A 1039 -52.98 -19.02 -6.73
C ASN A 1039 -52.73 -19.71 -5.36
N ALA A 1040 -53.72 -19.77 -4.46
CA ALA A 1040 -53.59 -20.53 -3.22
C ALA A 1040 -53.62 -22.04 -3.47
N THR A 1041 -52.72 -22.79 -2.83
CA THR A 1041 -52.60 -24.25 -3.00
C THR A 1041 -52.60 -24.97 -1.63
N PRO A 1042 -53.64 -24.82 -0.80
CA PRO A 1042 -53.65 -25.38 0.54
C PRO A 1042 -53.63 -26.92 0.55
N THR A 1043 -53.19 -27.48 1.68
CA THR A 1043 -53.42 -28.88 2.04
C THR A 1043 -54.39 -28.91 3.22
N ILE A 1044 -55.54 -29.58 3.05
CA ILE A 1044 -56.69 -29.57 3.95
C ILE A 1044 -56.94 -31.00 4.46
N LEU A 1045 -56.68 -31.25 5.74
CA LEU A 1045 -56.67 -32.59 6.33
C LEU A 1045 -57.48 -32.70 7.64
N ASN A 1046 -58.21 -33.79 7.84
CA ASN A 1046 -58.87 -34.11 9.14
C ASN A 1046 -59.88 -33.07 9.64
N ASN A 1047 -60.45 -32.21 8.79
CA ASN A 1047 -61.39 -31.19 9.23
C ASN A 1047 -62.83 -31.74 9.29
N ILE A 1048 -63.67 -31.19 10.17
CA ILE A 1048 -65.12 -31.38 10.11
C ILE A 1048 -65.74 -30.15 9.46
N ILE A 1049 -66.54 -30.34 8.41
CA ILE A 1049 -67.12 -29.28 7.59
C ILE A 1049 -68.63 -29.55 7.49
N ALA A 1050 -69.43 -28.83 8.28
CA ALA A 1050 -70.84 -29.15 8.44
C ALA A 1050 -71.77 -27.93 8.41
N ASN A 1051 -73.03 -28.17 8.00
CA ASN A 1051 -74.11 -27.18 7.96
C ASN A 1051 -73.81 -25.91 7.15
N LEU A 1052 -73.16 -26.04 5.99
CA LEU A 1052 -72.79 -24.92 5.12
C LEU A 1052 -73.53 -24.97 3.78
N ALA A 1053 -73.77 -23.84 3.12
CA ALA A 1053 -74.29 -23.88 1.76
C ALA A 1053 -73.30 -24.55 0.79
N THR A 1054 -72.00 -24.28 0.94
CA THR A 1054 -70.92 -25.00 0.24
C THR A 1054 -69.80 -25.37 1.21
N GLY A 1055 -69.38 -26.63 1.25
CA GLY A 1055 -68.32 -27.11 2.14
C GLY A 1055 -66.94 -26.55 1.79
N ILE A 1056 -66.33 -27.00 0.69
CA ILE A 1056 -65.06 -26.45 0.17
C ILE A 1056 -65.22 -26.00 -1.29
N SER A 1057 -64.82 -24.77 -1.60
CA SER A 1057 -64.83 -24.23 -2.96
C SER A 1057 -63.45 -23.77 -3.39
N ALA A 1058 -63.09 -23.98 -4.65
CA ALA A 1058 -61.84 -23.49 -5.21
C ALA A 1058 -61.96 -23.10 -6.69
N PRO A 1059 -60.94 -22.44 -7.28
CA PRO A 1059 -60.89 -22.15 -8.70
C PRO A 1059 -60.67 -23.43 -9.53
N VAL A 1060 -61.13 -23.42 -10.79
CA VAL A 1060 -60.90 -24.52 -11.74
C VAL A 1060 -59.39 -24.70 -11.94
N GLY A 1061 -58.91 -25.94 -11.86
CA GLY A 1061 -57.47 -26.26 -12.04
C GLY A 1061 -56.59 -26.03 -10.81
N THR A 1062 -57.16 -25.84 -9.61
CA THR A 1062 -56.38 -25.75 -8.37
C THR A 1062 -55.55 -27.01 -8.09
N SER A 1063 -54.40 -26.83 -7.44
CA SER A 1063 -53.51 -27.90 -6.96
C SER A 1063 -53.65 -28.15 -5.44
N SER A 1064 -54.82 -27.82 -4.89
CA SER A 1064 -55.16 -28.08 -3.49
C SER A 1064 -55.23 -29.58 -3.19
N VAL A 1065 -54.78 -29.98 -2.01
CA VAL A 1065 -54.77 -31.40 -1.59
C VAL A 1065 -55.74 -31.57 -0.43
N LEU A 1066 -56.76 -32.42 -0.60
CA LEU A 1066 -57.77 -32.70 0.42
C LEU A 1066 -57.68 -34.16 0.88
N GLY A 1067 -57.78 -34.40 2.18
CA GLY A 1067 -57.84 -35.76 2.73
C GLY A 1067 -58.54 -35.86 4.08
N ALA A 1068 -59.18 -36.99 4.35
CA ALA A 1068 -59.77 -37.34 5.65
C ALA A 1068 -60.70 -36.26 6.25
N ASN A 1069 -61.41 -35.48 5.42
CA ASN A 1069 -62.37 -34.48 5.90
C ASN A 1069 -63.76 -35.13 6.08
N VAL A 1070 -64.51 -34.67 7.09
CA VAL A 1070 -65.91 -35.06 7.33
C VAL A 1070 -66.83 -34.01 6.76
N TYR A 1071 -67.86 -34.43 6.04
CA TYR A 1071 -68.89 -33.55 5.51
C TYR A 1071 -70.28 -33.98 5.99
N GLN A 1072 -71.04 -33.05 6.56
CA GLN A 1072 -72.42 -33.33 6.98
C GLN A 1072 -73.33 -32.12 6.79
N GLY A 1073 -74.53 -32.34 6.22
CA GLY A 1073 -75.55 -31.30 6.16
C GLY A 1073 -75.19 -30.08 5.31
N ASN A 1074 -74.20 -30.21 4.41
CA ASN A 1074 -73.87 -29.13 3.47
C ASN A 1074 -74.79 -29.18 2.24
N GLY A 1075 -75.15 -28.02 1.69
CA GLY A 1075 -75.90 -27.94 0.42
C GLY A 1075 -75.10 -28.53 -0.75
N THR A 1076 -73.79 -28.31 -0.78
CA THR A 1076 -72.84 -28.96 -1.67
C THR A 1076 -71.54 -29.20 -0.92
N ASN A 1077 -71.03 -30.43 -0.89
CA ASN A 1077 -69.82 -30.75 -0.11
C ASN A 1077 -68.57 -30.07 -0.68
N THR A 1078 -68.34 -30.14 -2.00
CA THR A 1078 -67.22 -29.45 -2.64
C THR A 1078 -67.52 -28.96 -4.05
N VAL A 1079 -66.77 -27.92 -4.49
CA VAL A 1079 -66.83 -27.33 -5.84
C VAL A 1079 -65.40 -27.25 -6.40
N ASN A 1080 -65.17 -27.77 -7.61
CA ASN A 1080 -63.89 -27.76 -8.36
C ASN A 1080 -62.67 -28.48 -7.72
N VAL A 1081 -62.78 -29.08 -6.52
CA VAL A 1081 -61.68 -29.79 -5.83
C VAL A 1081 -61.90 -31.29 -5.57
N GLY A 1082 -63.11 -31.81 -5.83
CA GLY A 1082 -63.51 -33.15 -5.38
C GLY A 1082 -63.57 -33.25 -3.85
N VAL A 1083 -63.97 -34.39 -3.30
CA VAL A 1083 -64.09 -34.58 -1.83
C VAL A 1083 -62.77 -34.98 -1.15
N GLY A 1084 -61.72 -35.22 -1.93
CA GLY A 1084 -60.40 -35.67 -1.45
C GLY A 1084 -60.32 -37.18 -1.22
N SER A 1085 -59.19 -37.61 -0.66
CA SER A 1085 -58.96 -39.02 -0.29
C SER A 1085 -59.52 -39.35 1.10
N PHE A 1086 -60.10 -40.53 1.26
CA PHE A 1086 -60.72 -40.98 2.51
C PHE A 1086 -61.76 -40.02 3.15
N PRO A 1087 -62.67 -39.41 2.36
CA PRO A 1087 -63.69 -38.53 2.91
C PRO A 1087 -64.66 -39.33 3.77
N GLU A 1088 -65.20 -38.70 4.82
CA GLU A 1088 -66.37 -39.23 5.54
C GLU A 1088 -67.59 -38.39 5.14
N LEU A 1089 -68.61 -39.05 4.59
CA LEU A 1089 -69.79 -38.37 4.03
C LEU A 1089 -71.01 -38.78 4.85
N LEU A 1090 -71.33 -37.96 5.85
CA LEU A 1090 -72.40 -38.26 6.79
C LEU A 1090 -73.76 -37.81 6.25
N ALA A 1091 -74.78 -38.63 6.45
CA ALA A 1091 -76.16 -38.22 6.25
C ALA A 1091 -76.55 -37.16 7.30
N ALA A 1092 -77.50 -36.29 6.97
CA ALA A 1092 -77.88 -35.14 7.81
C ALA A 1092 -78.41 -35.53 9.21
N ASN A 1093 -78.83 -36.78 9.40
CA ASN A 1093 -79.36 -37.33 10.65
C ASN A 1093 -78.37 -38.25 11.39
N GLU A 1094 -77.17 -38.48 10.87
CA GLU A 1094 -76.15 -39.25 11.56
C GLU A 1094 -75.54 -38.45 12.73
N PRO A 1095 -75.10 -39.10 13.81
CA PRO A 1095 -74.51 -38.42 14.94
C PRO A 1095 -73.17 -37.77 14.56
N LEU A 1096 -73.00 -36.48 14.89
CA LEU A 1096 -71.72 -35.76 14.71
C LEU A 1096 -71.33 -34.99 15.97
N PHE A 1097 -72.17 -34.07 16.43
CA PHE A 1097 -71.93 -33.25 17.64
C PHE A 1097 -73.01 -33.47 18.70
N VAL A 1098 -72.64 -33.32 19.98
CA VAL A 1098 -73.55 -33.47 21.12
C VAL A 1098 -74.63 -32.37 21.13
N ASP A 1099 -74.26 -31.11 20.93
CA ASP A 1099 -75.21 -29.99 20.97
C ASP A 1099 -74.73 -28.79 20.12
N VAL A 1100 -75.16 -28.76 18.87
CA VAL A 1100 -74.86 -27.65 17.94
C VAL A 1100 -75.60 -26.36 18.27
N ASN A 1101 -76.78 -26.43 18.89
CA ASN A 1101 -77.62 -25.26 19.17
C ASN A 1101 -77.00 -24.39 20.26
N ASN A 1102 -76.32 -25.00 21.22
CA ASN A 1102 -75.51 -24.31 22.24
C ASN A 1102 -74.02 -24.20 21.87
N ARG A 1103 -73.65 -24.45 20.60
CA ARG A 1103 -72.27 -24.37 20.07
C ARG A 1103 -71.28 -25.28 20.78
N ARG A 1104 -71.73 -26.43 21.28
CA ARG A 1104 -70.89 -27.47 21.86
C ARG A 1104 -70.53 -28.48 20.79
N PHE A 1105 -69.34 -28.29 20.23
CA PHE A 1105 -68.80 -29.13 19.15
C PHE A 1105 -68.06 -30.39 19.65
N TYR A 1106 -68.35 -30.83 20.88
CA TYR A 1106 -67.90 -32.14 21.35
C TYR A 1106 -68.57 -33.23 20.51
N LEU A 1107 -67.82 -34.28 20.14
CA LEU A 1107 -68.34 -35.31 19.25
C LEU A 1107 -69.41 -36.17 19.95
N ALA A 1108 -70.51 -36.41 19.25
CA ALA A 1108 -71.57 -37.27 19.75
C ALA A 1108 -71.11 -38.74 19.81
N PRO A 1109 -71.57 -39.53 20.80
CA PRO A 1109 -71.33 -40.97 20.81
C PRO A 1109 -71.79 -41.63 19.50
N GLY A 1110 -70.92 -42.47 18.93
CA GLY A 1110 -71.18 -43.15 17.65
C GLY A 1110 -70.92 -42.31 16.40
N SER A 1111 -70.40 -41.08 16.54
CA SER A 1111 -69.92 -40.29 15.41
C SER A 1111 -68.76 -40.98 14.69
N GLN A 1112 -68.82 -41.07 13.37
CA GLN A 1112 -67.73 -41.63 12.56
C GLN A 1112 -66.52 -40.68 12.44
N ALA A 1113 -66.61 -39.47 13.01
CA ALA A 1113 -65.46 -38.58 13.14
C ALA A 1113 -64.50 -39.01 14.27
N ILE A 1114 -64.97 -39.89 15.18
CA ILE A 1114 -64.16 -40.42 16.29
C ILE A 1114 -63.15 -41.44 15.74
N ASP A 1115 -61.92 -41.40 16.23
CA ASP A 1115 -60.82 -42.33 15.90
C ASP A 1115 -60.66 -42.59 14.39
N SER A 1116 -60.69 -41.52 13.60
CA SER A 1116 -60.74 -41.59 12.14
C SER A 1116 -59.77 -40.64 11.41
N SER A 1117 -58.92 -39.91 12.13
CA SER A 1117 -57.94 -39.00 11.51
C SER A 1117 -56.84 -39.73 10.76
N LEU A 1118 -56.30 -39.06 9.74
CA LEU A 1118 -55.02 -39.42 9.15
C LEU A 1118 -53.87 -38.85 10.01
N GLU A 1119 -53.04 -39.72 10.57
CA GLU A 1119 -51.96 -39.33 11.52
C GLU A 1119 -50.89 -38.44 10.89
N ALA A 1120 -50.48 -38.75 9.65
CA ALA A 1120 -49.45 -38.01 8.96
C ALA A 1120 -49.67 -38.00 7.45
N LEU A 1121 -49.39 -36.85 6.83
CA LEU A 1121 -49.30 -36.69 5.39
C LEU A 1121 -47.92 -36.15 5.03
N GLN A 1122 -47.21 -36.83 4.13
CA GLN A 1122 -45.88 -36.40 3.69
C GLN A 1122 -45.92 -35.03 3.01
N GLU A 1123 -44.83 -34.27 3.14
CA GLU A 1123 -44.68 -32.97 2.49
C GLU A 1123 -44.68 -33.11 0.94
N ARG A 1124 -45.15 -32.08 0.24
CA ARG A 1124 -45.22 -32.11 -1.24
C ARG A 1124 -43.81 -32.35 -1.84
N PRO A 1125 -43.64 -33.30 -2.78
CA PRO A 1125 -42.32 -33.64 -3.31
C PRO A 1125 -41.52 -32.45 -3.84
N ALA A 1126 -42.18 -31.49 -4.49
CA ALA A 1126 -41.53 -30.30 -5.04
C ALA A 1126 -40.90 -29.39 -3.98
N ILE A 1127 -41.54 -29.19 -2.81
CA ILE A 1127 -40.95 -28.37 -1.73
C ILE A 1127 -39.94 -29.17 -0.89
N ALA A 1128 -40.14 -30.48 -0.75
CA ALA A 1128 -39.20 -31.37 -0.09
C ALA A 1128 -37.85 -31.44 -0.85
N GLN A 1129 -37.89 -31.46 -2.19
CA GLN A 1129 -36.68 -31.44 -3.03
C GLN A 1129 -35.87 -30.15 -2.84
N VAL A 1130 -36.54 -29.01 -2.74
CA VAL A 1130 -35.91 -27.70 -2.48
C VAL A 1130 -35.28 -27.67 -1.09
N LYS A 1131 -35.99 -28.13 -0.04
CA LYS A 1131 -35.48 -28.20 1.34
C LYS A 1131 -34.27 -29.13 1.48
N ASN A 1132 -34.32 -30.32 0.89
CA ASN A 1132 -33.22 -31.29 0.94
C ASN A 1132 -31.93 -30.74 0.32
N ALA A 1133 -32.03 -29.96 -0.76
CA ALA A 1133 -30.87 -29.36 -1.42
C ALA A 1133 -30.14 -28.32 -0.56
N ILE A 1134 -30.82 -27.76 0.45
CA ILE A 1134 -30.25 -26.80 1.42
C ILE A 1134 -30.11 -27.39 2.83
N GLY A 1135 -30.20 -28.72 2.96
CA GLY A 1135 -30.02 -29.42 4.24
C GLY A 1135 -31.15 -29.26 5.25
N LEU A 1136 -32.32 -28.75 4.84
CA LEU A 1136 -33.49 -28.66 5.71
C LEU A 1136 -34.28 -29.97 5.69
N PRO A 1137 -34.72 -30.50 6.86
CA PRO A 1137 -35.52 -31.70 6.91
C PRO A 1137 -36.92 -31.48 6.33
N ALA A 1138 -37.49 -32.53 5.75
CA ALA A 1138 -38.89 -32.53 5.32
C ALA A 1138 -39.81 -32.21 6.51
N SER A 1139 -40.85 -31.42 6.26
CA SER A 1139 -41.81 -31.00 7.29
C SER A 1139 -43.19 -31.62 7.02
N PRO A 1140 -43.42 -32.90 7.34
CA PRO A 1140 -44.72 -33.55 7.12
C PRO A 1140 -45.85 -32.82 7.89
N MET A 1141 -47.09 -33.00 7.44
CA MET A 1141 -48.27 -32.58 8.20
C MET A 1141 -48.62 -33.69 9.18
N LEU A 1142 -48.51 -33.39 10.48
CA LEU A 1142 -48.83 -34.32 11.56
C LEU A 1142 -50.17 -33.89 12.18
N ALA A 1143 -51.04 -34.86 12.46
CA ALA A 1143 -52.22 -34.62 13.26
C ALA A 1143 -51.79 -34.16 14.66
N PRO A 1144 -52.42 -33.13 15.23
CA PRO A 1144 -51.94 -32.49 16.45
C PRO A 1144 -52.21 -33.41 17.64
N ASP A 1145 -51.29 -33.44 18.60
CA ASP A 1145 -51.45 -34.28 19.81
C ASP A 1145 -52.44 -33.68 20.82
N LEU A 1146 -52.75 -32.39 20.67
CA LEU A 1146 -53.69 -31.65 21.50
C LEU A 1146 -54.89 -31.18 20.67
N ASP A 1147 -56.05 -31.16 21.30
CA ASP A 1147 -57.27 -30.58 20.75
C ASP A 1147 -57.36 -29.06 21.04
N VAL A 1148 -58.46 -28.43 20.63
CA VAL A 1148 -58.70 -26.98 20.82
C VAL A 1148 -58.70 -26.53 22.29
N THR A 1149 -58.98 -27.44 23.23
CA THR A 1149 -59.00 -27.14 24.67
C THR A 1149 -57.63 -27.34 25.32
N GLY A 1150 -56.65 -27.85 24.57
CA GLY A 1150 -55.35 -28.27 25.08
C GLY A 1150 -55.36 -29.68 25.69
N GLN A 1151 -56.46 -30.43 25.54
CA GLN A 1151 -56.57 -31.81 25.98
C GLN A 1151 -55.83 -32.74 25.01
N ARG A 1152 -55.17 -33.77 25.56
CA ARG A 1152 -54.46 -34.76 24.74
C ARG A 1152 -55.46 -35.64 24.00
N ARG A 1153 -55.26 -35.77 22.70
CA ARG A 1153 -56.03 -36.68 21.85
C ARG A 1153 -55.71 -38.13 22.17
N VAL A 1154 -56.71 -38.95 22.44
CA VAL A 1154 -56.55 -40.36 22.84
C VAL A 1154 -57.66 -41.23 22.26
N ASP A 1155 -57.37 -42.52 22.14
CA ASP A 1155 -58.28 -43.56 21.66
C ASP A 1155 -59.61 -43.60 22.45
N ASP A 1156 -60.75 -43.60 21.76
CA ASP A 1156 -62.04 -43.96 22.35
C ASP A 1156 -62.19 -45.49 22.31
N PRO A 1157 -62.06 -46.20 23.46
CA PRO A 1157 -62.07 -47.66 23.49
C PRO A 1157 -63.43 -48.27 23.08
N SER A 1158 -64.47 -47.46 22.86
CA SER A 1158 -65.78 -47.89 22.38
C SER A 1158 -65.95 -47.81 20.86
N VAL A 1159 -64.96 -47.30 20.12
CA VAL A 1159 -64.99 -47.15 18.66
C VAL A 1159 -63.90 -48.02 18.03
N ASN A 1160 -64.26 -48.77 16.97
CA ASN A 1160 -63.26 -49.50 16.19
C ASN A 1160 -62.74 -48.59 15.08
N SER A 1161 -61.44 -48.29 15.08
CA SER A 1161 -60.86 -47.41 14.07
C SER A 1161 -60.96 -48.02 12.65
N PRO A 1162 -61.18 -47.19 11.60
CA PRO A 1162 -61.21 -47.65 10.21
C PRO A 1162 -59.90 -48.30 9.75
N ALA A 1163 -59.99 -49.42 9.03
CA ALA A 1163 -58.81 -50.12 8.50
C ALA A 1163 -58.15 -49.32 7.35
N GLY A 1164 -56.83 -49.08 7.45
CA GLY A 1164 -56.02 -48.55 6.33
C GLY A 1164 -55.57 -47.09 6.41
N MET A 1165 -55.67 -46.43 7.57
CA MET A 1165 -55.35 -44.98 7.74
C MET A 1165 -54.03 -44.65 8.48
N GLY A 1166 -53.13 -45.61 8.68
CA GLY A 1166 -51.82 -45.39 9.33
C GLY A 1166 -51.73 -45.94 10.76
N GLY A 1167 -50.63 -45.63 11.45
CA GLY A 1167 -50.23 -46.31 12.72
C GLY A 1167 -50.88 -45.81 14.01
N ASN A 1168 -51.62 -44.69 13.98
CA ASN A 1168 -52.35 -44.11 15.11
C ASN A 1168 -53.62 -43.43 14.58
N VAL A 1169 -54.67 -44.20 14.30
CA VAL A 1169 -55.96 -43.66 13.83
C VAL A 1169 -56.79 -43.09 15.01
N PHE A 1170 -56.28 -43.20 16.24
CA PHE A 1170 -56.89 -42.83 17.53
C PHE A 1170 -57.10 -41.31 17.77
N LYS A 1171 -56.98 -40.50 16.73
CA LYS A 1171 -57.20 -39.05 16.84
C LYS A 1171 -58.49 -38.72 16.12
N ASP A 1172 -59.32 -37.90 16.74
CA ASP A 1172 -60.59 -37.51 16.14
C ASP A 1172 -60.40 -36.48 15.03
N ARG A 1173 -61.24 -36.56 13.99
CA ARG A 1173 -61.33 -35.49 12.99
C ARG A 1173 -61.97 -34.27 13.64
N GLY A 1174 -61.59 -33.08 13.19
CA GLY A 1174 -62.06 -31.80 13.73
C GLY A 1174 -61.27 -31.33 14.95
N ALA A 1175 -61.70 -30.20 15.51
CA ALA A 1175 -60.94 -29.44 16.50
C ALA A 1175 -61.00 -30.00 17.92
N VAL A 1176 -61.99 -30.82 18.23
CA VAL A 1176 -62.23 -31.39 19.55
C VAL A 1176 -62.00 -32.90 19.48
N ASP A 1177 -61.47 -33.45 20.57
CA ASP A 1177 -61.25 -34.89 20.71
C ASP A 1177 -62.12 -35.45 21.83
N ARG A 1178 -62.72 -36.60 21.62
CA ARG A 1178 -63.61 -37.26 22.57
C ARG A 1178 -62.78 -38.12 23.53
N SER A 1179 -62.09 -37.42 24.42
CA SER A 1179 -61.16 -38.02 25.38
C SER A 1179 -61.67 -38.02 26.83
N ASP A 1180 -62.79 -37.34 27.12
CA ASP A 1180 -63.54 -37.44 28.37
C ASP A 1180 -64.82 -38.28 28.19
N PHE A 1181 -64.90 -39.41 28.90
CA PHE A 1181 -65.99 -40.38 28.83
C PHE A 1181 -67.06 -40.18 29.91
N LEU A 1182 -66.93 -39.13 30.74
CA LEU A 1182 -67.93 -38.76 31.74
C LEU A 1182 -69.01 -37.84 31.12
N PRO A 1183 -70.30 -38.00 31.47
CA PRO A 1183 -71.35 -37.11 30.98
C PRO A 1183 -71.15 -35.70 31.57
N LEU A 1184 -70.65 -34.77 30.75
CA LEU A 1184 -70.50 -33.35 31.05
C LEU A 1184 -71.88 -32.67 31.15
N ASN A 1185 -72.50 -32.74 32.33
CA ASN A 1185 -73.64 -31.87 32.70
C ASN A 1185 -73.20 -30.49 33.22
N ALA A 1186 -71.94 -30.08 33.06
CA ALA A 1186 -71.48 -28.75 33.45
C ALA A 1186 -70.17 -28.34 32.73
N VAL A 1187 -70.29 -27.85 31.49
CA VAL A 1187 -69.60 -26.66 30.95
C VAL A 1187 -70.54 -26.07 29.93
#